data_AF-U5EM38-F1
#
_entry.id   AF-U5EM38-F1
#
_cell.length_a   1.000
_cell.length_b   1.000
_cell.length_c   1.000
_cell.angle_alpha   90.00
_cell.angle_beta   90.00
_cell.angle_gamma   90.00
#
_symmetry.space_group_name_H-M   'P 1'
#
loop_
_entity.id
_entity.type
_entity.pdbx_description
1 polymer ?
#
loop_
_entity_poly.entity_id
_entity_poly.type
_entity_poly.pdbx_seq_one_letter_code
_entity_poly.pdbx_strand_id
1 'polypeptide(L)'
;MTRLSSLLDQIDSGAVLLPEFQRGYVWNRDQVRGLMRSLYLGYPVGGLLVWETGSEDIAVRGPGGGGSGLRQLLLDGQQRITTLYGILRGRAPSFFEGDAVAFTGLHFDVDREVFEFQVPGRDTAPTWIDVTELFAQGPVHYLPRFTDVAPDTLAVYLDRLNKLREITHREFNVETITGSDRTVDEVVDIFNRVNSGGTKLSKGDLALATLCAQWPQARGNLRDHLIRWDKEGYTFTLDWLLRNVIAVGNGRAHFDALGDLSPAEFEQALSATATQVDTFLDTVAGRLGLDHDRVLMGRYAIPVLTRLLFLNGGRFDDDLHRDRALYWYIHSALWGRFSGSTEAFLQQDYETLERGGINALIGSLERLRGGSLDLCADDFGGATRGSRFYPLLYLLTRVDGSRDLGTGSELGIEQFGERTPVQVHYLFPKTTLRDAGYERNEINAIANFCFLSPGSEAELGEREPADYLAEVERRNPGVLASQWIPTDPALWRVENYREFLRARRLLLSTAADAFLEKLRTGKLHRPTLLTVGVAGATLGDPAVDQVNALVDDLVADGFGFPLLDSEVSDPVTGRELAVAEAFWPEGLQPGVGMPVVLVLEPANADLTRLAQLGYAVFTSVDALRGYVDNLRVEVSGDTGLYGPAADMAALADRLPATWVGNSEQVWFRYAWNQLERDRAEGPDAVVLEPEQVALRYIALWALTRTFYIHAFDQGNPGEWRYYLGDAIGPNPLVPYDWLARRAVESGALAPGATPTDEDIAIAMVHGVLEVVDEVATALSHLFGGPGLFASLWASAGAAEHYGYPLSTDQINDLINQVVNDPASRKIQAYNWIEAGLPL
;
A
#
# COMPACT_ATOMS: atom_id res chain seq x y z
N MET A 1 -34.97 16.67 -8.21
CA MET A 1 -34.11 16.51 -7.03
C MET A 1 -34.88 15.74 -5.97
N THR A 2 -34.21 14.88 -5.21
CA THR A 2 -34.83 13.99 -4.22
C THR A 2 -34.21 14.24 -2.85
N ARG A 3 -35.01 14.34 -1.78
CA ARG A 3 -34.50 14.50 -0.42
C ARG A 3 -33.83 13.23 0.07
N LEU A 4 -32.73 13.36 0.82
CA LEU A 4 -32.01 12.22 1.39
C LEU A 4 -32.93 11.31 2.22
N SER A 5 -33.75 11.88 3.11
CA SER A 5 -34.69 11.10 3.92
C SER A 5 -35.61 10.22 3.06
N SER A 6 -36.14 10.77 1.98
CA SER A 6 -37.01 10.04 1.05
C SER A 6 -36.27 8.92 0.32
N LEU A 7 -35.01 9.14 -0.06
CA LEU A 7 -34.19 8.11 -0.69
C LEU A 7 -33.87 6.96 0.29
N LEU A 8 -33.60 7.26 1.56
CA LEU A 8 -33.38 6.23 2.58
C LEU A 8 -34.66 5.43 2.86
N ASP A 9 -35.82 6.10 2.91
CA ASP A 9 -37.13 5.43 3.05
C ASP A 9 -37.44 4.52 1.84
N GLN A 10 -37.00 4.92 0.64
CA GLN A 10 -37.11 4.09 -0.57
C GLN A 10 -36.22 2.84 -0.52
N ILE A 11 -35.05 2.94 0.11
CA ILE A 11 -34.19 1.77 0.38
C ILE A 11 -34.86 0.86 1.41
N ASP A 12 -35.37 1.42 2.51
CA ASP A 12 -36.06 0.65 3.57
C ASP A 12 -37.28 -0.12 3.04
N SER A 13 -38.02 0.47 2.10
CA SER A 13 -39.19 -0.15 1.45
C SER A 13 -38.84 -1.10 0.29
N GLY A 14 -37.58 -1.16 -0.12
CA GLY A 14 -37.13 -1.95 -1.27
C GLY A 14 -37.52 -1.38 -2.63
N ALA A 15 -37.93 -0.11 -2.68
CA ALA A 15 -38.19 0.62 -3.92
C ALA A 15 -36.88 1.00 -4.64
N VAL A 16 -35.83 1.35 -3.87
CA VAL A 16 -34.47 1.56 -4.36
C VAL A 16 -33.59 0.38 -3.93
N LEU A 17 -32.92 -0.23 -4.89
CA LEU A 17 -32.11 -1.43 -4.72
C LEU A 17 -30.75 -1.25 -5.39
N LEU A 18 -29.81 -2.10 -4.99
CA LEU A 18 -28.49 -2.13 -5.60
C LEU A 18 -28.43 -3.25 -6.64
N PRO A 19 -28.02 -2.96 -7.89
CA PRO A 19 -27.78 -4.02 -8.88
C PRO A 19 -26.72 -4.99 -8.40
N GLU A 20 -26.92 -6.28 -8.69
CA GLU A 20 -25.94 -7.33 -8.36
C GLU A 20 -24.58 -7.08 -8.99
N PHE A 21 -24.55 -6.40 -10.13
CA PHE A 21 -23.36 -6.19 -10.95
C PHE A 21 -22.34 -5.20 -10.37
N GLN A 22 -22.78 -4.28 -9.49
CA GLN A 22 -21.85 -3.37 -8.82
C GLN A 22 -20.93 -4.11 -7.85
N ARG A 23 -19.77 -3.54 -7.52
CA ARG A 23 -18.83 -4.13 -6.55
C ARG A 23 -19.30 -3.96 -5.09
N GLY A 24 -18.63 -4.63 -4.17
CA GLY A 24 -18.82 -4.43 -2.73
C GLY A 24 -18.52 -2.99 -2.28
N TYR A 25 -18.75 -2.72 -0.99
CA TYR A 25 -18.37 -1.46 -0.37
C TYR A 25 -16.85 -1.40 -0.19
N VAL A 26 -16.22 -0.31 -0.66
CA VAL A 26 -14.76 -0.14 -0.65
C VAL A 26 -14.31 1.18 -0.03
N TRP A 27 -15.25 1.98 0.47
CA TRP A 27 -14.92 3.27 1.06
C TRP A 27 -14.27 3.11 2.43
N ASN A 28 -13.19 3.84 2.67
CA ASN A 28 -12.52 3.88 3.96
C ASN A 28 -13.11 4.97 4.88
N ARG A 29 -12.65 5.03 6.13
CA ARG A 29 -13.12 5.99 7.14
C ARG A 29 -12.89 7.45 6.75
N ASP A 30 -11.83 7.75 6.01
CA ASP A 30 -11.53 9.12 5.57
C ASP A 30 -12.50 9.61 4.50
N GLN A 31 -12.88 8.76 3.55
CA GLN A 31 -13.90 9.08 2.56
C GLN A 31 -15.26 9.32 3.23
N VAL A 32 -15.58 8.54 4.28
CA VAL A 32 -16.77 8.74 5.10
C VAL A 32 -16.73 10.10 5.82
N ARG A 33 -15.60 10.45 6.46
CA ARG A 33 -15.37 11.77 7.09
C ARG A 33 -15.56 12.90 6.07
N GLY A 34 -14.90 12.80 4.91
CA GLY A 34 -14.96 13.82 3.85
C GLY A 34 -16.37 14.03 3.29
N LEU A 35 -17.14 12.96 3.11
CA LEU A 35 -18.54 13.06 2.71
C LEU A 35 -19.38 13.80 3.75
N MET A 36 -19.28 13.41 5.03
CA MET A 36 -20.06 14.01 6.11
C MET A 36 -19.69 15.49 6.31
N ARG A 37 -18.40 15.82 6.24
CA ARG A 37 -17.92 17.20 6.27
C ARG A 37 -18.46 18.03 5.10
N SER A 38 -18.40 17.49 3.87
CA SER A 38 -18.93 18.16 2.69
C SER A 38 -20.43 18.45 2.80
N LEU A 39 -21.21 17.50 3.32
CA LEU A 39 -22.64 17.68 3.58
C LEU A 39 -22.90 18.74 4.66
N TYR A 40 -22.09 18.75 5.72
CA TYR A 40 -22.20 19.70 6.83
C TYR A 40 -21.84 21.15 6.42
N LEU A 41 -20.73 21.35 5.68
CA LEU A 41 -20.32 22.65 5.15
C LEU A 41 -21.19 23.13 3.99
N GLY A 42 -21.86 22.18 3.38
CA GLY A 42 -22.90 22.41 2.42
C GLY A 42 -22.45 22.33 0.96
N TYR A 43 -21.27 21.77 0.71
CA TYR A 43 -20.68 21.60 -0.61
C TYR A 43 -21.45 20.59 -1.47
N PRO A 44 -21.31 20.69 -2.81
CA PRO A 44 -21.84 19.68 -3.72
C PRO A 44 -21.13 18.33 -3.49
N VAL A 45 -21.90 17.26 -3.36
CA VAL A 45 -21.37 15.90 -3.17
C VAL A 45 -21.62 14.99 -4.39
N GLY A 46 -21.89 15.59 -5.56
CA GLY A 46 -22.21 14.91 -6.81
C GLY A 46 -23.68 14.49 -6.94
N GLY A 47 -24.10 14.16 -8.17
CA GLY A 47 -25.42 13.58 -8.45
C GLY A 47 -25.48 12.08 -8.18
N LEU A 48 -26.68 11.50 -8.28
CA LEU A 48 -26.94 10.06 -8.27
C LEU A 48 -27.53 9.68 -9.63
N LEU A 49 -27.21 8.48 -10.08
CA LEU A 49 -27.81 7.89 -11.28
C LEU A 49 -28.65 6.69 -10.86
N VAL A 50 -29.90 6.65 -11.31
CA VAL A 50 -30.85 5.59 -11.00
C VAL A 50 -31.45 5.05 -12.30
N TRP A 51 -31.70 3.75 -12.37
CA TRP A 51 -32.43 3.12 -13.46
C TRP A 51 -33.77 2.59 -12.99
N GLU A 52 -34.84 3.02 -13.64
CA GLU A 52 -36.19 2.56 -13.36
C GLU A 52 -36.58 1.39 -14.28
N THR A 53 -37.00 0.28 -13.68
CA THR A 53 -37.25 -0.99 -14.38
C THR A 53 -38.38 -1.81 -13.74
N GLY A 54 -38.91 -2.79 -14.46
CA GLY A 54 -39.93 -3.72 -13.96
C GLY A 54 -39.39 -4.68 -12.90
N SER A 55 -40.27 -5.21 -12.05
CA SER A 55 -39.90 -6.10 -10.95
C SER A 55 -39.39 -7.49 -11.36
N GLU A 56 -39.58 -7.90 -12.61
CA GLU A 56 -39.30 -9.27 -13.08
C GLU A 56 -37.96 -9.43 -13.83
N ASP A 57 -37.27 -8.34 -14.19
CA ASP A 57 -36.21 -8.41 -15.20
C ASP A 57 -34.77 -8.36 -14.66
N ILE A 58 -34.54 -8.06 -13.37
CA ILE A 58 -33.18 -7.77 -12.87
C ILE A 58 -32.94 -8.26 -11.45
N ALA A 59 -31.77 -8.89 -11.25
CA ALA A 59 -31.30 -9.26 -9.93
C ALA A 59 -30.70 -8.13 -9.13
N VAL A 60 -30.97 -8.22 -7.84
CA VAL A 60 -30.67 -7.21 -6.83
C VAL A 60 -30.02 -7.89 -5.64
N ARG A 61 -29.12 -7.17 -4.98
CA ARG A 61 -28.49 -7.65 -3.75
C ARG A 61 -29.49 -7.68 -2.59
N GLY A 62 -29.42 -8.73 -1.75
CA GLY A 62 -30.28 -8.91 -0.58
C GLY A 62 -31.67 -9.48 -0.89
N PRO A 63 -32.55 -9.66 0.11
CA PRO A 63 -33.90 -10.18 -0.08
C PRO A 63 -34.73 -9.16 -0.89
N GLY A 64 -34.95 -9.45 -2.17
CA GLY A 64 -35.77 -8.62 -3.05
C GLY A 64 -37.16 -8.42 -2.45
N GLY A 65 -37.46 -7.18 -2.05
CA GLY A 65 -38.76 -6.83 -1.46
C GLY A 65 -39.91 -7.33 -2.32
N GLY A 66 -40.84 -8.08 -1.73
CA GLY A 66 -41.95 -8.78 -2.40
C GLY A 66 -43.05 -7.88 -2.96
N GLY A 67 -42.73 -6.68 -3.44
CA GLY A 67 -43.66 -5.77 -4.09
C GLY A 67 -43.68 -5.95 -5.61
N SER A 68 -44.87 -6.19 -6.17
CA SER A 68 -45.14 -6.04 -7.61
C SER A 68 -45.21 -4.54 -7.92
N GLY A 69 -44.25 -4.01 -8.69
CA GLY A 69 -44.14 -2.59 -9.01
C GLY A 69 -42.83 -2.22 -9.71
N LEU A 70 -42.74 -0.96 -10.16
CA LEU A 70 -41.50 -0.38 -10.69
C LEU A 70 -40.43 -0.33 -9.59
N ARG A 71 -39.23 -0.80 -9.90
CA ARG A 71 -38.04 -0.78 -9.04
C ARG A 71 -37.05 0.23 -9.56
N GLN A 72 -36.31 0.85 -8.65
CA GLN A 72 -35.24 1.78 -8.95
C GLN A 72 -33.90 1.18 -8.56
N LEU A 73 -32.99 1.09 -9.51
CA LEU A 73 -31.66 0.54 -9.34
C LEU A 73 -30.64 1.66 -9.23
N LEU A 74 -29.94 1.75 -8.10
CA LEU A 74 -28.91 2.76 -7.88
C LEU A 74 -27.65 2.41 -8.70
N LEU A 75 -27.40 3.18 -9.75
CA LEU A 75 -26.25 2.99 -10.66
C LEU A 75 -25.03 3.80 -10.24
N ASP A 76 -25.19 5.06 -9.82
CA ASP A 76 -24.06 5.85 -9.33
C ASP A 76 -24.35 6.45 -7.96
N GLY A 77 -23.31 6.57 -7.14
CA GLY A 77 -23.41 7.04 -5.75
C GLY A 77 -23.69 5.94 -4.73
N GLN A 78 -23.52 4.67 -5.10
CA GLN A 78 -23.61 3.51 -4.19
C GLN A 78 -22.88 3.75 -2.87
N GLN A 79 -21.59 4.08 -2.92
CA GLN A 79 -20.75 4.20 -1.73
C GLN A 79 -21.23 5.35 -0.82
N ARG A 80 -21.60 6.49 -1.43
CA ARG A 80 -22.17 7.66 -0.74
C ARG A 80 -23.48 7.31 -0.03
N ILE A 81 -24.43 6.71 -0.74
CA ILE A 81 -25.75 6.39 -0.19
C ILE A 81 -25.68 5.28 0.85
N THR A 82 -24.82 4.29 0.65
CA THR A 82 -24.57 3.21 1.62
C THR A 82 -24.00 3.78 2.92
N THR A 83 -23.02 4.68 2.83
CA THR A 83 -22.45 5.40 3.98
C THR A 83 -23.51 6.16 4.75
N LEU A 84 -24.31 6.98 4.04
CA LEU A 84 -25.37 7.78 4.65
C LEU A 84 -26.45 6.91 5.28
N TYR A 85 -26.85 5.83 4.63
CA TYR A 85 -27.78 4.88 5.21
C TYR A 85 -27.21 4.27 6.50
N GLY A 86 -25.96 3.78 6.46
CA GLY A 86 -25.26 3.19 7.59
C GLY A 86 -25.22 4.10 8.82
N ILE A 87 -24.81 5.36 8.63
CA ILE A 87 -24.70 6.35 9.69
C ILE A 87 -26.08 6.78 10.21
N LEU A 88 -27.01 7.14 9.32
CA LEU A 88 -28.30 7.73 9.72
C LEU A 88 -29.29 6.69 10.26
N ARG A 89 -29.21 5.43 9.81
CA ARG A 89 -30.05 4.32 10.31
C ARG A 89 -29.38 3.50 11.41
N GLY A 90 -28.07 3.67 11.61
CA GLY A 90 -27.29 2.90 12.57
C GLY A 90 -27.13 1.42 12.23
N ARG A 91 -27.41 1.05 10.97
CA ARG A 91 -27.29 -0.33 10.47
C ARG A 91 -26.99 -0.31 8.98
N ALA A 92 -26.26 -1.32 8.50
CA ALA A 92 -26.02 -1.50 7.08
C ALA A 92 -27.33 -1.81 6.32
N PRO A 93 -27.50 -1.36 5.06
CA PRO A 93 -28.64 -1.74 4.24
C PRO A 93 -28.61 -3.24 3.93
N SER A 94 -29.76 -3.83 3.56
CA SER A 94 -29.88 -5.27 3.31
C SER A 94 -29.05 -5.78 2.13
N PHE A 95 -28.64 -4.89 1.22
CA PHE A 95 -27.78 -5.17 0.07
C PHE A 95 -26.28 -4.93 0.34
N PHE A 96 -25.91 -4.64 1.59
CA PHE A 96 -24.53 -4.31 1.95
C PHE A 96 -23.60 -5.52 1.86
N GLU A 97 -22.47 -5.34 1.19
CA GLU A 97 -21.41 -6.34 1.02
C GLU A 97 -20.07 -5.66 1.33
N GLY A 98 -19.56 -5.81 2.54
CA GLY A 98 -18.33 -5.18 3.00
C GLY A 98 -18.21 -5.23 4.53
N ASP A 99 -17.25 -4.48 5.09
CA ASP A 99 -17.12 -4.32 6.53
C ASP A 99 -17.88 -3.07 7.01
N ALA A 100 -18.87 -3.26 7.88
CA ALA A 100 -19.66 -2.17 8.45
C ALA A 100 -18.85 -1.29 9.42
N VAL A 101 -17.68 -1.76 9.89
CA VAL A 101 -16.74 -0.97 10.72
C VAL A 101 -16.26 0.30 10.01
N ALA A 102 -16.35 0.35 8.68
CA ALA A 102 -15.95 1.51 7.87
C ALA A 102 -16.80 2.77 8.11
N PHE A 103 -18.05 2.64 8.56
CA PHE A 103 -18.96 3.79 8.80
C PHE A 103 -19.62 3.79 10.18
N THR A 104 -19.30 2.85 11.06
CA THR A 104 -19.80 2.83 12.45
C THR A 104 -18.86 3.56 13.40
N GLY A 105 -19.39 4.18 14.46
CA GLY A 105 -18.59 4.88 15.47
C GLY A 105 -18.10 6.28 15.06
N LEU A 106 -18.75 6.90 14.08
CA LEU A 106 -18.47 8.28 13.68
C LEU A 106 -18.99 9.27 14.73
N HIS A 107 -18.11 10.14 15.20
CA HIS A 107 -18.39 11.21 16.14
C HIS A 107 -18.18 12.58 15.49
N PHE A 108 -18.89 13.57 16.00
CA PHE A 108 -18.75 14.97 15.64
C PHE A 108 -18.36 15.76 16.90
N ASP A 109 -17.21 16.44 16.85
CA ASP A 109 -16.82 17.38 17.90
C ASP A 109 -17.60 18.70 17.68
N VAL A 110 -18.61 18.93 18.51
CA VAL A 110 -19.50 20.09 18.38
C VAL A 110 -18.79 21.42 18.66
N ASP A 111 -17.64 21.41 19.33
CA ASP A 111 -16.85 22.62 19.60
C ASP A 111 -15.99 22.97 18.37
N ARG A 112 -15.35 21.96 17.78
CA ARG A 112 -14.38 22.12 16.69
C ARG A 112 -14.96 21.98 15.29
N GLU A 113 -16.18 21.47 15.17
CA GLU A 113 -16.84 21.13 13.90
C GLU A 113 -16.09 20.05 13.07
N VAL A 114 -15.45 19.09 13.74
CA VAL A 114 -14.64 18.03 13.11
C VAL A 114 -15.32 16.66 13.25
N PHE A 115 -15.20 15.83 12.21
CA PHE A 115 -15.68 14.45 12.21
C PHE A 115 -14.54 13.47 12.48
N GLU A 116 -14.66 12.61 13.49
CA GLU A 116 -13.65 11.62 13.87
C GLU A 116 -14.29 10.28 14.23
N PHE A 117 -13.60 9.17 13.95
CA PHE A 117 -14.03 7.86 14.43
C PHE A 117 -13.48 7.63 15.84
N GLN A 118 -14.28 7.03 16.71
CA GLN A 118 -13.85 6.75 18.07
C GLN A 118 -12.67 5.76 18.09
N VAL A 119 -11.61 6.13 18.80
CA VAL A 119 -10.47 5.24 19.09
C VAL A 119 -10.74 4.49 20.39
N PRO A 120 -10.68 3.14 20.41
CA PRO A 120 -10.86 2.36 21.64
C PRO A 120 -9.90 2.80 22.76
N GLY A 121 -10.41 3.07 23.96
CA GLY A 121 -9.62 3.39 25.15
C GLY A 121 -9.33 4.88 25.40
N ARG A 122 -9.81 5.80 24.56
CA ARG A 122 -9.70 7.25 24.79
C ARG A 122 -10.96 7.79 25.48
N ASP A 123 -10.79 8.55 26.56
CA ASP A 123 -11.89 9.30 27.18
C ASP A 123 -12.43 10.33 26.18
N THR A 124 -13.73 10.26 25.89
CA THR A 124 -14.40 11.18 24.97
C THR A 124 -14.89 12.40 25.74
N ALA A 125 -14.44 13.59 25.31
CA ALA A 125 -14.91 14.85 25.87
C ALA A 125 -16.44 14.97 25.70
N PRO A 126 -17.17 15.70 26.57
CA PRO A 126 -18.62 15.89 26.43
C PRO A 126 -19.06 16.51 25.09
N THR A 127 -18.14 17.20 24.39
CA THR A 127 -18.33 17.80 23.08
C THR A 127 -18.35 16.80 21.93
N TRP A 128 -18.01 15.53 22.19
CA TRP A 128 -18.02 14.46 21.20
C TRP A 128 -19.39 13.79 21.13
N ILE A 129 -20.01 13.93 19.97
CA ILE A 129 -21.40 13.56 19.73
C ILE A 129 -21.41 12.40 18.74
N ASP A 130 -21.93 11.25 19.18
CA ASP A 130 -22.13 10.13 18.28
C ASP A 130 -23.18 10.54 17.22
N VAL A 131 -22.76 10.51 15.97
CA VAL A 131 -23.55 11.03 14.84
C VAL A 131 -24.80 10.15 14.64
N THR A 132 -24.66 8.84 14.77
CA THR A 132 -25.77 7.89 14.64
C THR A 132 -26.79 8.07 15.76
N GLU A 133 -26.34 8.21 17.01
CA GLU A 133 -27.18 8.50 18.16
C GLU A 133 -27.90 9.84 18.02
N LEU A 134 -27.22 10.88 17.48
CA LEU A 134 -27.84 12.17 17.20
C LEU A 134 -28.98 12.07 16.18
N PHE A 135 -28.81 11.30 15.10
CA PHE A 135 -29.88 11.09 14.13
C PHE A 135 -31.05 10.28 14.70
N ALA A 136 -30.78 9.34 15.63
CA ALA A 136 -31.80 8.52 16.26
C ALA A 136 -32.61 9.25 17.35
N GLN A 137 -31.93 10.00 18.22
CA GLN A 137 -32.52 10.57 19.44
C GLN A 137 -32.71 12.09 19.38
N GLY A 138 -32.02 12.77 18.46
CA GLY A 138 -32.08 14.21 18.27
C GLY A 138 -31.19 15.02 19.23
N PRO A 139 -31.08 16.34 19.02
CA PRO A 139 -30.12 17.20 19.73
C PRO A 139 -30.42 17.34 21.23
N VAL A 140 -31.70 17.26 21.61
CA VAL A 140 -32.18 17.40 23.00
C VAL A 140 -31.59 16.32 23.92
N HIS A 141 -31.34 15.12 23.37
CA HIS A 141 -30.70 14.01 24.09
C HIS A 141 -29.34 14.39 24.69
N TYR A 142 -28.61 15.28 24.03
CA TYR A 142 -27.27 15.70 24.43
C TYR A 142 -27.24 16.87 25.42
N LEU A 143 -28.37 17.54 25.68
CA LEU A 143 -28.43 18.66 26.62
C LEU A 143 -27.85 18.35 28.01
N PRO A 144 -28.10 17.17 28.63
CA PRO A 144 -27.53 16.84 29.93
C PRO A 144 -26.00 16.72 29.92
N ARG A 145 -25.34 16.59 28.76
CA ARG A 145 -23.88 16.57 28.65
C ARG A 145 -23.25 17.97 28.69
N PHE A 146 -24.05 19.02 28.54
CA PHE A 146 -23.59 20.41 28.49
C PHE A 146 -23.99 21.24 29.72
N THR A 147 -24.20 20.59 30.87
CA THR A 147 -24.67 21.25 32.09
C THR A 147 -23.73 22.33 32.62
N ASP A 148 -22.43 22.20 32.34
CA ASP A 148 -21.37 23.12 32.81
C ASP A 148 -20.93 24.12 31.72
N VAL A 149 -21.65 24.19 30.60
CA VAL A 149 -21.32 25.05 29.45
C VAL A 149 -22.08 26.38 29.56
N ALA A 150 -21.42 27.49 29.21
CA ALA A 150 -22.04 28.82 29.22
C ALA A 150 -23.25 28.88 28.25
N PRO A 151 -24.33 29.64 28.57
CA PRO A 151 -25.54 29.68 27.74
C PRO A 151 -25.29 30.04 26.27
N ASP A 152 -24.37 30.97 26.00
CA ASP A 152 -24.05 31.39 24.64
C ASP A 152 -23.36 30.26 23.85
N THR A 153 -22.41 29.55 24.47
CA THR A 153 -21.75 28.38 23.88
C THR A 153 -22.73 27.22 23.68
N LEU A 154 -23.65 27.00 24.62
CA LEU A 154 -24.70 25.99 24.49
C LEU A 154 -25.61 26.28 23.29
N ALA A 155 -25.96 27.55 23.06
CA ALA A 155 -26.73 27.95 21.88
C ALA A 155 -25.98 27.64 20.58
N VAL A 156 -24.68 27.92 20.52
CA VAL A 156 -23.81 27.56 19.37
C VAL A 156 -23.78 26.05 19.15
N TYR A 157 -23.63 25.25 20.21
CA TYR A 157 -23.60 23.80 20.08
C TYR A 157 -24.92 23.25 19.55
N LEU A 158 -26.06 23.74 20.06
CA LEU A 158 -27.37 23.34 19.57
C LEU A 158 -27.59 23.72 18.11
N ASP A 159 -27.14 24.89 17.68
CA ASP A 159 -27.20 25.31 16.28
C ASP A 159 -26.40 24.36 15.38
N ARG A 160 -25.17 24.02 15.78
CA ARG A 160 -24.31 23.06 15.06
C ARG A 160 -24.93 21.66 14.99
N LEU A 161 -25.56 21.17 16.06
CA LEU A 161 -26.27 19.90 16.07
C LEU A 161 -27.50 19.90 15.17
N ASN A 162 -28.26 21.00 15.17
CA ASN A 162 -29.39 21.17 14.25
C ASN A 162 -28.91 21.20 12.79
N LYS A 163 -27.85 21.95 12.49
CA LYS A 163 -27.21 21.97 11.16
C LYS A 163 -26.81 20.57 10.69
N LEU A 164 -26.28 19.73 11.59
CA LEU A 164 -25.94 18.34 11.26
C LEU A 164 -27.19 17.51 10.94
N ARG A 165 -28.29 17.73 11.65
CA ARG A 165 -29.59 17.08 11.35
C ARG A 165 -30.22 17.50 10.03
N GLU A 166 -30.02 18.76 9.62
CA GLU A 166 -30.50 19.27 8.33
C GLU A 166 -29.89 18.52 7.12
N ILE A 167 -28.81 17.73 7.31
CA ILE A 167 -28.28 16.83 6.27
C ILE A 167 -29.38 15.88 5.73
N THR A 168 -30.32 15.42 6.57
CA THR A 168 -31.44 14.58 6.13
C THR A 168 -32.40 15.26 5.15
N HIS A 169 -32.42 16.59 5.14
CA HIS A 169 -33.26 17.41 4.27
C HIS A 169 -32.54 17.86 2.99
N ARG A 170 -31.24 17.57 2.86
CA ARG A 170 -30.49 17.87 1.63
C ARG A 170 -31.09 17.17 0.42
N GLU A 171 -31.11 17.90 -0.68
CA GLU A 171 -31.60 17.43 -1.96
C GLU A 171 -30.42 16.95 -2.82
N PHE A 172 -30.57 15.74 -3.36
CA PHE A 172 -29.64 15.17 -4.32
C PHE A 172 -30.19 15.33 -5.75
N ASN A 173 -29.30 15.66 -6.68
CA ASN A 173 -29.60 15.59 -8.10
C ASN A 173 -29.64 14.12 -8.49
N VAL A 174 -30.83 13.59 -8.74
CA VAL A 174 -31.03 12.21 -9.20
C VAL A 174 -31.41 12.24 -10.67
N GLU A 175 -30.54 11.70 -11.50
CA GLU A 175 -30.85 11.44 -12.90
C GLU A 175 -31.42 10.04 -13.03
N THR A 176 -32.59 9.92 -13.66
CA THR A 176 -33.28 8.65 -13.84
C THR A 176 -33.22 8.22 -15.29
N ILE A 177 -32.64 7.06 -15.55
CA ILE A 177 -32.75 6.36 -16.82
C ILE A 177 -34.14 5.70 -16.85
N THR A 178 -34.96 6.13 -17.80
CA THR A 178 -36.32 5.61 -18.02
C THR A 178 -36.41 4.99 -19.42
N GLY A 179 -37.12 3.88 -19.55
CA GLY A 179 -37.39 3.21 -20.83
C GLY A 179 -37.46 1.70 -20.62
N SER A 180 -38.60 1.08 -20.96
CA SER A 180 -38.79 -0.37 -20.89
C SER A 180 -38.01 -1.15 -21.96
N ASP A 181 -37.34 -0.43 -22.86
CA ASP A 181 -36.51 -0.93 -23.96
C ASP A 181 -35.00 -0.92 -23.64
N ARG A 182 -34.60 -0.35 -22.49
CA ARG A 182 -33.19 -0.32 -22.06
C ARG A 182 -32.74 -1.69 -21.59
N THR A 183 -31.73 -2.25 -22.24
CA THR A 183 -31.12 -3.51 -21.84
C THR A 183 -30.13 -3.30 -20.69
N VAL A 184 -29.82 -4.36 -19.95
CA VAL A 184 -28.81 -4.28 -18.88
C VAL A 184 -27.43 -3.88 -19.43
N ASP A 185 -27.08 -4.35 -20.63
CA ASP A 185 -25.81 -4.01 -21.28
C ASP A 185 -25.67 -2.51 -21.56
N GLU A 186 -26.73 -1.87 -22.07
CA GLU A 186 -26.73 -0.41 -22.28
C GLU A 186 -26.56 0.36 -20.97
N VAL A 187 -27.16 -0.15 -19.89
CA VAL A 187 -27.09 0.47 -18.56
C VAL A 187 -25.71 0.32 -17.94
N VAL A 188 -25.09 -0.86 -18.08
CA VAL A 188 -23.69 -1.09 -17.66
C VAL A 188 -22.75 -0.15 -18.43
N ASP A 189 -22.96 0.03 -19.73
CA ASP A 189 -22.19 0.98 -20.55
C ASP A 189 -22.35 2.44 -20.12
N ILE A 190 -23.58 2.88 -19.82
CA ILE A 190 -23.83 4.23 -19.29
C ILE A 190 -23.13 4.41 -17.95
N PHE A 191 -23.27 3.43 -17.05
CA PHE A 191 -22.61 3.41 -15.75
C PHE A 191 -21.09 3.52 -15.87
N ASN A 192 -20.47 2.79 -16.80
CA ASN A 192 -19.02 2.85 -17.05
C ASN A 192 -18.57 4.22 -17.52
N ARG A 193 -19.33 4.85 -18.42
CA ARG A 193 -19.00 6.19 -18.94
C ARG A 193 -19.08 7.24 -17.84
N VAL A 194 -20.10 7.16 -16.99
CA VAL A 194 -20.30 8.09 -15.86
C VAL A 194 -19.25 7.89 -14.76
N ASN A 195 -18.85 6.64 -14.48
CA ASN A 195 -17.85 6.32 -13.45
C ASN A 195 -16.38 6.48 -13.88
N SER A 196 -16.11 6.88 -15.11
CA SER A 196 -14.74 7.03 -15.63
C SER A 196 -13.88 8.06 -14.88
N GLY A 197 -14.50 8.97 -14.12
CA GLY A 197 -13.83 9.96 -13.26
C GLY A 197 -13.73 9.60 -11.76
N GLY A 198 -14.33 8.51 -11.29
CA GLY A 198 -14.31 8.07 -9.88
C GLY A 198 -13.34 6.92 -9.62
N THR A 199 -13.51 6.17 -8.52
CA THR A 199 -12.77 4.91 -8.33
C THR A 199 -13.16 3.91 -9.40
N LYS A 200 -12.23 3.63 -10.33
CA LYS A 200 -12.50 2.80 -11.50
C LYS A 200 -12.76 1.36 -11.08
N LEU A 201 -13.73 0.72 -11.74
CA LEU A 201 -13.93 -0.73 -11.66
C LEU A 201 -12.76 -1.44 -12.35
N SER A 202 -12.35 -2.58 -11.81
CA SER A 202 -11.39 -3.43 -12.52
C SER A 202 -12.03 -3.98 -13.81
N LYS A 203 -11.21 -4.43 -14.76
CA LYS A 203 -11.72 -5.12 -15.95
C LYS A 203 -12.50 -6.39 -15.57
N GLY A 204 -12.08 -7.08 -14.50
CA GLY A 204 -12.78 -8.23 -13.94
C GLY A 204 -14.14 -7.86 -13.35
N ASP A 205 -14.23 -6.74 -12.62
CA ASP A 205 -15.48 -6.22 -12.06
C ASP A 205 -16.49 -5.89 -13.16
N LEU A 206 -16.03 -5.26 -14.25
CA LEU A 206 -16.88 -4.92 -15.38
C LEU A 206 -17.40 -6.17 -16.09
N ALA A 207 -16.53 -7.14 -16.33
CA ALA A 207 -16.91 -8.36 -17.01
C ALA A 207 -17.85 -9.23 -16.16
N LEU A 208 -17.61 -9.29 -14.84
CA LEU A 208 -18.51 -9.92 -13.88
C LEU A 208 -19.84 -9.17 -13.79
N ALA A 209 -19.83 -7.84 -13.94
CA ALA A 209 -21.05 -7.04 -13.94
C ALA A 209 -22.02 -7.46 -15.05
N THR A 210 -21.53 -7.61 -16.28
CA THR A 210 -22.30 -8.12 -17.42
C THR A 210 -22.80 -9.55 -17.17
N LEU A 211 -21.98 -10.41 -16.58
CA LEU A 211 -22.40 -11.77 -16.25
C LEU A 211 -23.52 -11.80 -15.20
N CYS A 212 -23.41 -11.01 -14.13
CA CYS A 212 -24.40 -10.93 -13.05
C CYS A 212 -25.76 -10.42 -13.52
N ALA A 213 -25.80 -9.65 -14.63
CA ALA A 213 -27.05 -9.26 -15.27
C ALA A 213 -27.87 -10.46 -15.74
N GLN A 214 -27.19 -11.49 -16.25
CA GLN A 214 -27.81 -12.69 -16.81
C GLN A 214 -27.85 -13.84 -15.80
N TRP A 215 -26.89 -13.87 -14.87
CA TRP A 215 -26.77 -14.87 -13.80
C TRP A 215 -26.56 -14.22 -12.42
N PRO A 216 -27.65 -13.93 -11.70
CA PRO A 216 -27.62 -13.25 -10.40
C PRO A 216 -26.72 -13.90 -9.34
N GLN A 217 -26.70 -15.23 -9.31
CA GLN A 217 -26.01 -16.00 -8.28
C GLN A 217 -24.49 -16.08 -8.51
N ALA A 218 -23.97 -15.61 -9.65
CA ALA A 218 -22.56 -15.76 -10.04
C ALA A 218 -21.59 -15.27 -8.97
N ARG A 219 -21.82 -14.06 -8.44
CA ARG A 219 -20.93 -13.43 -7.43
C ARG A 219 -20.96 -14.19 -6.09
N GLY A 220 -22.14 -14.62 -5.64
CA GLY A 220 -22.28 -15.45 -4.44
C GLY A 220 -21.51 -16.76 -4.56
N ASN A 221 -21.70 -17.47 -5.68
CA ASN A 221 -21.03 -18.75 -5.94
C ASN A 221 -19.50 -18.61 -6.00
N LEU A 222 -18.98 -17.57 -6.66
CA LEU A 222 -17.54 -17.27 -6.68
C LEU A 222 -17.00 -17.05 -5.25
N ARG A 223 -17.71 -16.27 -4.43
CA ARG A 223 -17.31 -15.99 -3.04
C ARG A 223 -17.31 -17.23 -2.16
N ASP A 224 -18.29 -18.11 -2.32
CA ASP A 224 -18.39 -19.34 -1.53
C ASP A 224 -17.14 -20.23 -1.72
N HIS A 225 -16.62 -20.31 -2.95
CA HIS A 225 -15.36 -21.01 -3.23
C HIS A 225 -14.16 -20.34 -2.58
N LEU A 226 -14.04 -19.00 -2.65
CA LEU A 226 -12.96 -18.26 -2.01
C LEU A 226 -12.97 -18.42 -0.47
N ILE A 227 -14.14 -18.33 0.16
CA ILE A 227 -14.30 -18.54 1.61
C ILE A 227 -13.94 -19.97 2.01
N ARG A 228 -14.27 -20.96 1.16
CA ARG A 228 -13.90 -22.36 1.41
C ARG A 228 -12.38 -22.54 1.38
N TRP A 229 -11.70 -22.07 0.35
CA TRP A 229 -10.24 -22.18 0.25
C TRP A 229 -9.52 -21.42 1.35
N ASP A 230 -10.04 -20.25 1.76
CA ASP A 230 -9.48 -19.49 2.88
C ASP A 230 -9.51 -20.29 4.20
N LYS A 231 -10.63 -20.98 4.47
CA LYS A 231 -10.75 -21.91 5.61
C LYS A 231 -9.82 -23.13 5.51
N GLU A 232 -9.45 -23.53 4.30
CA GLU A 232 -8.50 -24.60 4.02
C GLU A 232 -7.03 -24.12 4.07
N GLY A 233 -6.80 -22.82 4.31
CA GLY A 233 -5.47 -22.23 4.45
C GLY A 233 -4.88 -21.69 3.15
N TYR A 234 -5.70 -21.44 2.12
CA TYR A 234 -5.31 -20.81 0.85
C TYR A 234 -6.16 -19.56 0.55
N THR A 235 -5.53 -18.40 0.49
CA THR A 235 -6.24 -17.14 0.26
C THR A 235 -6.10 -16.72 -1.20
N PHE A 236 -7.23 -16.54 -1.89
CA PHE A 236 -7.25 -16.12 -3.29
C PHE A 236 -8.15 -14.90 -3.49
N THR A 237 -7.84 -14.11 -4.52
CA THR A 237 -8.65 -12.96 -4.94
C THR A 237 -9.73 -13.37 -5.94
N LEU A 238 -10.80 -12.56 -6.06
CA LEU A 238 -11.84 -12.72 -7.07
C LEU A 238 -11.28 -12.70 -8.50
N ASP A 239 -10.39 -11.75 -8.81
CA ASP A 239 -9.74 -11.62 -10.11
C ASP A 239 -8.94 -12.88 -10.49
N TRP A 240 -8.22 -13.46 -9.53
CA TRP A 240 -7.53 -14.74 -9.73
C TRP A 240 -8.49 -15.88 -10.05
N LEU A 241 -9.62 -15.99 -9.36
CA LEU A 241 -10.61 -17.03 -9.62
C LEU A 241 -11.25 -16.85 -11.01
N LEU A 242 -11.65 -15.62 -11.36
CA LEU A 242 -12.18 -15.31 -12.67
C LEU A 242 -11.20 -15.69 -13.80
N ARG A 243 -9.89 -15.44 -13.62
CA ARG A 243 -8.87 -15.89 -14.60
C ARG A 243 -8.85 -17.40 -14.80
N ASN A 244 -9.02 -18.18 -13.73
CA ASN A 244 -9.14 -19.64 -13.86
C ASN A 244 -10.43 -20.03 -14.60
N VAL A 245 -11.56 -19.39 -14.29
CA VAL A 245 -12.84 -19.66 -14.96
C VAL A 245 -12.77 -19.37 -16.46
N ILE A 246 -12.14 -18.26 -16.87
CA ILE A 246 -11.95 -17.93 -18.29
C ILE A 246 -11.02 -18.95 -18.96
N ALA A 247 -9.92 -19.31 -18.31
CA ALA A 247 -9.00 -20.31 -18.82
C ALA A 247 -9.72 -21.63 -19.11
N VAL A 248 -10.51 -22.11 -18.15
CA VAL A 248 -11.30 -23.35 -18.26
C VAL A 248 -12.41 -23.21 -19.30
N GLY A 249 -13.18 -22.12 -19.27
CA GLY A 249 -14.34 -21.91 -20.12
C GLY A 249 -14.00 -21.75 -21.60
N ASN A 250 -13.05 -20.88 -21.94
CA ASN A 250 -12.74 -20.56 -23.34
C ASN A 250 -11.25 -20.45 -23.69
N GLY A 251 -10.34 -20.75 -22.75
CA GLY A 251 -8.90 -20.77 -23.03
C GLY A 251 -8.30 -19.39 -23.29
N ARG A 252 -8.91 -18.32 -22.76
CA ARG A 252 -8.44 -16.94 -22.92
C ARG A 252 -7.86 -16.39 -21.62
N ALA A 253 -6.97 -15.40 -21.73
CA ALA A 253 -6.37 -14.73 -20.57
C ALA A 253 -7.00 -13.39 -20.21
N HIS A 254 -7.67 -12.72 -21.15
CA HIS A 254 -8.28 -11.40 -20.95
C HIS A 254 -9.67 -11.52 -20.31
N PHE A 255 -9.99 -10.62 -19.37
CA PHE A 255 -11.29 -10.58 -18.68
C PHE A 255 -12.47 -10.34 -19.62
N ASP A 256 -12.24 -9.63 -20.70
CA ASP A 256 -13.19 -9.31 -21.76
C ASP A 256 -13.84 -10.59 -22.32
N ALA A 257 -13.11 -11.71 -22.31
CA ALA A 257 -13.58 -13.01 -22.78
C ALA A 257 -14.64 -13.65 -21.87
N LEU A 258 -14.93 -13.10 -20.68
CA LEU A 258 -16.09 -13.53 -19.88
C LEU A 258 -17.41 -13.30 -20.62
N GLY A 259 -17.48 -12.23 -21.43
CA GLY A 259 -18.67 -11.94 -22.24
C GLY A 259 -18.93 -12.99 -23.33
N ASP A 260 -17.94 -13.81 -23.67
CA ASP A 260 -18.09 -14.89 -24.64
C ASP A 260 -18.75 -16.15 -24.03
N LEU A 261 -18.94 -16.20 -22.71
CA LEU A 261 -19.56 -17.32 -22.01
C LEU A 261 -21.02 -17.01 -21.68
N SER A 262 -21.93 -17.90 -22.07
CA SER A 262 -23.30 -17.84 -21.55
C SER A 262 -23.33 -18.15 -20.04
N PRO A 263 -24.38 -17.75 -19.30
CA PRO A 263 -24.58 -18.11 -17.90
C PRO A 263 -24.35 -19.58 -17.57
N ALA A 264 -24.88 -20.49 -18.41
CA ALA A 264 -24.75 -21.92 -18.21
C ALA A 264 -23.32 -22.42 -18.46
N GLU A 265 -22.63 -21.88 -19.47
CA GLU A 265 -21.23 -22.20 -19.75
C GLU A 265 -20.31 -21.69 -18.63
N PHE A 266 -20.57 -20.50 -18.12
CA PHE A 266 -19.82 -19.94 -17.00
C PHE A 266 -20.04 -20.76 -15.73
N GLU A 267 -21.28 -21.14 -15.39
CA GLU A 267 -21.58 -21.98 -14.22
C GLU A 267 -20.86 -23.34 -14.32
N GLN A 268 -20.87 -23.96 -15.49
CA GLN A 268 -20.14 -25.20 -15.76
C GLN A 268 -18.63 -24.99 -15.63
N ALA A 269 -18.09 -23.89 -16.19
CA ALA A 269 -16.69 -23.55 -16.11
C ALA A 269 -16.25 -23.27 -14.66
N LEU A 270 -17.08 -22.61 -13.86
CA LEU A 270 -16.82 -22.36 -12.44
C LEU A 270 -16.77 -23.67 -11.63
N SER A 271 -17.75 -24.56 -11.83
CA SER A 271 -17.78 -25.86 -11.18
C SER A 271 -16.57 -26.73 -11.55
N ALA A 272 -16.21 -26.74 -12.84
CA ALA A 272 -15.03 -27.43 -13.34
C ALA A 272 -13.75 -26.82 -12.75
N THR A 273 -13.65 -25.49 -12.73
CA THR A 273 -12.53 -24.73 -12.16
C THR A 273 -12.32 -25.10 -10.70
N ALA A 274 -13.37 -25.06 -9.88
CA ALA A 274 -13.29 -25.40 -8.46
C ALA A 274 -12.74 -26.82 -8.26
N THR A 275 -13.26 -27.79 -9.03
CA THR A 275 -12.79 -29.19 -9.00
C THR A 275 -11.31 -29.31 -9.38
N GLN A 276 -10.86 -28.56 -10.39
CA GLN A 276 -9.48 -28.63 -10.88
C GLN A 276 -8.50 -27.92 -9.95
N VAL A 277 -8.91 -26.81 -9.34
CA VAL A 277 -8.15 -26.14 -8.28
C VAL A 277 -7.99 -27.09 -7.10
N ASP A 278 -9.06 -27.73 -6.63
CA ASP A 278 -8.98 -28.71 -5.52
C ASP A 278 -8.03 -29.85 -5.87
N THR A 279 -8.17 -30.44 -7.07
CA THR A 279 -7.29 -31.51 -7.57
C THR A 279 -5.82 -31.06 -7.60
N PHE A 280 -5.55 -29.83 -8.01
CA PHE A 280 -4.21 -29.28 -8.06
C PHE A 280 -3.65 -29.02 -6.65
N LEU A 281 -4.42 -28.39 -5.76
CA LEU A 281 -4.01 -28.10 -4.39
C LEU A 281 -3.73 -29.39 -3.61
N ASP A 282 -4.60 -30.39 -3.71
CA ASP A 282 -4.37 -31.72 -3.11
C ASP A 282 -3.08 -32.36 -3.65
N THR A 283 -2.83 -32.22 -4.94
CA THR A 283 -1.63 -32.75 -5.59
C THR A 283 -0.38 -32.03 -5.11
N VAL A 284 -0.41 -30.70 -5.03
CA VAL A 284 0.73 -29.89 -4.60
C VAL A 284 1.03 -30.11 -3.12
N ALA A 285 0.01 -30.14 -2.26
CA ALA A 285 0.17 -30.49 -0.86
C ALA A 285 0.73 -31.92 -0.69
N GLY A 286 0.15 -32.91 -1.37
CA GLY A 286 0.57 -34.31 -1.23
C GLY A 286 1.92 -34.65 -1.88
N ARG A 287 2.28 -34.03 -3.00
CA ARG A 287 3.48 -34.36 -3.80
C ARG A 287 4.62 -33.35 -3.71
N LEU A 288 4.36 -32.13 -3.22
CA LEU A 288 5.40 -31.13 -2.98
C LEU A 288 5.45 -30.69 -1.51
N GLY A 289 4.39 -30.94 -0.73
CA GLY A 289 4.32 -30.47 0.65
C GLY A 289 4.02 -28.99 0.76
N LEU A 290 3.63 -28.30 -0.32
CA LEU A 290 3.23 -26.90 -0.29
C LEU A 290 1.74 -26.81 0.07
N ASP A 291 1.46 -26.84 1.36
CA ASP A 291 0.16 -27.13 1.96
C ASP A 291 -0.52 -25.94 2.64
N HIS A 292 0.01 -24.73 2.42
CA HIS A 292 -0.50 -23.49 3.01
C HIS A 292 -0.17 -22.28 2.12
N ASP A 293 -0.97 -21.23 2.20
CA ASP A 293 -0.86 -19.99 1.42
C ASP A 293 0.57 -19.39 1.39
N ARG A 294 1.20 -19.28 2.57
CA ARG A 294 2.58 -18.75 2.76
C ARG A 294 3.69 -19.48 2.01
N VAL A 295 3.46 -20.71 1.58
CA VAL A 295 4.45 -21.54 0.86
C VAL A 295 3.95 -21.91 -0.54
N LEU A 296 2.71 -21.54 -0.88
CA LEU A 296 2.18 -21.73 -2.23
C LEU A 296 2.83 -20.73 -3.19
N MET A 297 3.59 -21.25 -4.14
CA MET A 297 4.32 -20.42 -5.11
C MET A 297 3.56 -20.26 -6.43
N GLY A 298 3.94 -19.28 -7.26
CA GLY A 298 3.49 -19.18 -8.65
C GLY A 298 1.97 -19.23 -8.87
N ARG A 299 1.17 -18.44 -8.14
CA ARG A 299 -0.31 -18.48 -8.20
C ARG A 299 -0.89 -18.37 -9.61
N TYR A 300 -0.24 -17.61 -10.50
CA TYR A 300 -0.68 -17.44 -11.89
C TYR A 300 -0.27 -18.58 -12.82
N ALA A 301 0.48 -19.58 -12.36
CA ALA A 301 0.64 -20.85 -13.06
C ALA A 301 -0.60 -21.74 -12.93
N ILE A 302 -1.43 -21.53 -11.90
CA ILE A 302 -2.61 -22.35 -11.61
C ILE A 302 -3.65 -22.27 -12.74
N PRO A 303 -3.99 -21.10 -13.32
CA PRO A 303 -4.86 -21.02 -14.51
C PRO A 303 -4.41 -21.90 -15.70
N VAL A 304 -3.10 -22.06 -15.91
CA VAL A 304 -2.56 -22.94 -16.95
C VAL A 304 -2.80 -24.41 -16.59
N LEU A 305 -2.64 -24.76 -15.32
CA LEU A 305 -2.79 -26.13 -14.82
C LEU A 305 -4.26 -26.55 -14.69
N THR A 306 -5.16 -25.63 -14.32
CA THR A 306 -6.61 -25.89 -14.34
C THR A 306 -7.10 -26.09 -15.77
N ARG A 307 -6.60 -25.31 -16.73
CA ARG A 307 -6.84 -25.56 -18.17
C ARG A 307 -6.29 -26.91 -18.63
N LEU A 308 -5.07 -27.29 -18.22
CA LEU A 308 -4.51 -28.62 -18.52
C LEU A 308 -5.41 -29.73 -18.00
N LEU A 309 -5.81 -29.65 -16.74
CA LEU A 309 -6.70 -30.63 -16.12
C LEU A 309 -8.05 -30.66 -16.83
N PHE A 310 -8.63 -29.53 -17.19
CA PHE A 310 -9.88 -29.46 -17.95
C PHE A 310 -9.79 -30.18 -19.30
N LEU A 311 -8.73 -29.92 -20.07
CA LEU A 311 -8.50 -30.58 -21.37
C LEU A 311 -8.33 -32.10 -21.23
N ASN A 312 -7.92 -32.57 -20.04
CA ASN A 312 -7.73 -33.99 -19.73
C ASN A 312 -8.89 -34.58 -18.90
N GLY A 313 -10.07 -33.93 -18.87
CA GLY A 313 -11.26 -34.45 -18.20
C GLY A 313 -11.22 -34.36 -16.68
N GLY A 314 -10.52 -33.36 -16.13
CA GLY A 314 -10.43 -33.06 -14.70
C GLY A 314 -9.36 -33.84 -13.94
N ARG A 315 -8.42 -34.50 -14.63
CA ARG A 315 -7.40 -35.36 -14.00
C ARG A 315 -6.08 -35.34 -14.76
N PHE A 316 -5.02 -35.80 -14.12
CA PHE A 316 -3.78 -36.15 -14.80
C PHE A 316 -3.91 -37.51 -15.48
N ASP A 317 -3.30 -37.68 -16.66
CA ASP A 317 -3.36 -38.93 -17.43
C ASP A 317 -2.69 -40.10 -16.68
N ASP A 318 -1.53 -39.83 -16.09
CA ASP A 318 -0.75 -40.78 -15.29
C ASP A 318 0.19 -40.04 -14.31
N ASP A 319 0.95 -40.81 -13.53
CA ASP A 319 1.92 -40.30 -12.55
C ASP A 319 3.03 -39.44 -13.19
N LEU A 320 3.48 -39.82 -14.40
CA LEU A 320 4.53 -39.08 -15.12
C LEU A 320 4.01 -37.73 -15.61
N HIS A 321 2.77 -37.70 -16.12
CA HIS A 321 2.10 -36.49 -16.54
C HIS A 321 1.92 -35.51 -15.38
N ARG A 322 1.45 -36.00 -14.23
CA ARG A 322 1.34 -35.22 -12.99
C ARG A 322 2.69 -34.66 -12.56
N ASP A 323 3.71 -35.52 -12.47
CA ASP A 323 5.02 -35.11 -11.95
C ASP A 323 5.71 -34.10 -12.91
N ARG A 324 5.49 -34.20 -14.22
CA ARG A 324 5.92 -33.18 -15.19
C ARG A 324 5.14 -31.86 -15.07
N ALA A 325 3.85 -31.92 -14.75
CA ALA A 325 3.07 -30.72 -14.49
C ALA A 325 3.61 -29.96 -13.27
N LEU A 326 3.98 -30.70 -12.21
CA LEU A 326 4.62 -30.13 -11.02
C LEU A 326 6.03 -29.59 -11.31
N TYR A 327 6.82 -30.27 -12.14
CA TYR A 327 8.11 -29.76 -12.61
C TYR A 327 7.98 -28.40 -13.31
N TRP A 328 7.03 -28.30 -14.26
CA TRP A 328 6.77 -27.04 -14.95
C TRP A 328 6.28 -25.95 -13.99
N TYR A 329 5.36 -26.29 -13.08
CA TYR A 329 4.82 -25.38 -12.07
C TYR A 329 5.94 -24.76 -11.24
N ILE A 330 6.85 -25.58 -10.69
CA ILE A 330 7.98 -25.10 -9.88
C ILE A 330 8.86 -24.15 -10.70
N HIS A 331 9.29 -24.55 -11.89
CA HIS A 331 10.15 -23.68 -12.71
C HIS A 331 9.46 -22.40 -13.17
N SER A 332 8.16 -22.43 -13.44
CA SER A 332 7.40 -21.22 -13.78
C SER A 332 7.41 -20.21 -12.63
N ALA A 333 7.37 -20.69 -11.38
CA ALA A 333 7.40 -19.88 -10.18
C ALA A 333 8.82 -19.35 -9.87
N LEU A 334 9.83 -20.23 -9.88
CA LEU A 334 11.23 -19.86 -9.63
C LEU A 334 11.74 -18.77 -10.57
N TRP A 335 11.31 -18.84 -11.83
CA TRP A 335 11.75 -17.91 -12.87
C TRP A 335 10.79 -16.74 -13.11
N GLY A 336 9.81 -16.53 -12.22
CA GLY A 336 8.94 -15.36 -12.29
C GLY A 336 8.15 -15.24 -13.56
N ARG A 337 7.74 -16.36 -14.17
CA ARG A 337 7.09 -16.36 -15.49
C ARG A 337 5.89 -15.39 -15.56
N PHE A 338 5.19 -15.24 -14.45
CA PHE A 338 3.97 -14.43 -14.34
C PHE A 338 4.15 -13.19 -13.43
N SER A 339 5.37 -12.75 -13.16
CA SER A 339 5.62 -11.58 -12.31
C SER A 339 5.49 -10.25 -13.06
N GLY A 340 5.25 -10.30 -14.38
CA GLY A 340 5.19 -9.11 -15.24
C GLY A 340 3.97 -9.10 -16.14
N SER A 341 4.16 -9.42 -17.42
CA SER A 341 3.09 -9.47 -18.43
C SER A 341 2.21 -10.72 -18.29
N THR A 342 1.51 -10.85 -17.15
CA THR A 342 0.72 -12.03 -16.77
C THR A 342 -0.24 -12.48 -17.86
N GLU A 343 -1.03 -11.57 -18.44
CA GLU A 343 -2.00 -11.92 -19.49
C GLU A 343 -1.36 -12.48 -20.76
N ALA A 344 -0.25 -11.89 -21.20
CA ALA A 344 0.45 -12.33 -22.41
C ALA A 344 1.05 -13.73 -22.22
N PHE A 345 1.70 -13.97 -21.07
CA PHE A 345 2.26 -15.28 -20.76
C PHE A 345 1.19 -16.35 -20.56
N LEU A 346 0.08 -16.02 -19.90
CA LEU A 346 -1.07 -16.93 -19.76
C LEU A 346 -1.60 -17.33 -21.15
N GLN A 347 -1.87 -16.37 -22.03
CA GLN A 347 -2.39 -16.64 -23.36
C GLN A 347 -1.41 -17.51 -24.18
N GLN A 348 -0.12 -17.19 -24.13
CA GLN A 348 0.93 -17.97 -24.80
C GLN A 348 0.99 -19.42 -24.27
N ASP A 349 0.82 -19.61 -22.96
CA ASP A 349 0.86 -20.92 -22.33
C ASP A 349 -0.38 -21.75 -22.66
N TYR A 350 -1.58 -21.15 -22.68
CA TYR A 350 -2.79 -21.84 -23.12
C TYR A 350 -2.64 -22.37 -24.56
N GLU A 351 -2.13 -21.54 -25.47
CA GLU A 351 -1.88 -21.95 -26.86
C GLU A 351 -0.78 -23.01 -26.98
N THR A 352 0.26 -22.93 -26.14
CA THR A 352 1.35 -23.92 -26.12
C THR A 352 0.86 -25.25 -25.58
N LEU A 353 0.05 -25.21 -24.53
CA LEU A 353 -0.59 -26.35 -23.90
C LEU A 353 -1.53 -27.08 -24.87
N GLU A 354 -2.39 -26.36 -25.59
CA GLU A 354 -3.30 -26.96 -26.57
C GLU A 354 -2.55 -27.63 -27.73
N ARG A 355 -1.37 -27.12 -28.11
CA ARG A 355 -0.57 -27.68 -29.20
C ARG A 355 0.21 -28.94 -28.84
N GLY A 356 0.63 -29.11 -27.58
CA GLY A 356 1.54 -30.19 -27.23
C GLY A 356 1.61 -30.56 -25.76
N GLY A 357 0.59 -30.19 -24.98
CA GLY A 357 0.44 -30.51 -23.57
C GLY A 357 1.59 -30.02 -22.71
N ILE A 358 1.81 -30.70 -21.59
CA ILE A 358 2.80 -30.29 -20.59
C ILE A 358 4.24 -30.29 -21.12
N ASN A 359 4.58 -31.19 -22.05
CA ASN A 359 5.94 -31.27 -22.59
C ASN A 359 6.26 -30.05 -23.47
N ALA A 360 5.28 -29.51 -24.20
CA ALA A 360 5.46 -28.29 -24.97
C ALA A 360 5.68 -27.07 -24.07
N LEU A 361 4.98 -27.00 -22.92
CA LEU A 361 5.16 -25.97 -21.90
C LEU A 361 6.57 -26.02 -21.29
N ILE A 362 7.05 -27.22 -20.92
CA ILE A 362 8.43 -27.41 -20.41
C ILE A 362 9.45 -26.97 -21.47
N GLY A 363 9.31 -27.45 -22.71
CA GLY A 363 10.22 -27.07 -23.78
C GLY A 363 10.19 -25.56 -24.11
N SER A 364 9.07 -24.89 -23.85
CA SER A 364 8.96 -23.42 -23.96
C SER A 364 9.82 -22.72 -22.91
N LEU A 365 9.72 -23.15 -21.64
CA LEU A 365 10.54 -22.64 -20.55
C LEU A 365 12.04 -22.87 -20.80
N GLU A 366 12.43 -24.08 -21.21
CA GLU A 366 13.82 -24.42 -21.52
C GLU A 366 14.40 -23.50 -22.60
N ARG A 367 13.66 -23.27 -23.70
CA ARG A 367 14.10 -22.36 -24.78
C ARG A 367 14.29 -20.93 -24.29
N LEU A 368 13.39 -20.42 -23.46
CA LEU A 368 13.50 -19.08 -22.88
C LEU A 368 14.72 -18.93 -21.97
N ARG A 369 15.17 -20.03 -21.36
CA ARG A 369 16.32 -20.08 -20.45
C ARG A 369 17.62 -20.53 -21.11
N GLY A 370 17.69 -20.56 -22.44
CA GLY A 370 18.92 -20.91 -23.16
C GLY A 370 19.24 -22.42 -23.18
N GLY A 371 18.24 -23.27 -22.91
CA GLY A 371 18.30 -24.72 -23.10
C GLY A 371 18.44 -25.57 -21.84
N SER A 372 18.57 -24.95 -20.66
CA SER A 372 18.57 -25.67 -19.37
C SER A 372 17.73 -24.93 -18.32
N LEU A 373 17.13 -25.70 -17.42
CA LEU A 373 16.41 -25.23 -16.24
C LEU A 373 17.13 -25.58 -14.93
N ASP A 374 18.35 -26.12 -15.01
CA ASP A 374 19.14 -26.53 -13.85
C ASP A 374 19.39 -25.37 -12.88
N LEU A 375 19.42 -25.68 -11.60
CA LEU A 375 19.65 -24.73 -10.52
C LEU A 375 21.14 -24.67 -10.16
N CYS A 376 21.61 -23.46 -9.87
CA CYS A 376 22.97 -23.23 -9.40
C CYS A 376 22.97 -22.70 -7.96
N ALA A 377 24.16 -22.67 -7.33
CA ALA A 377 24.30 -22.18 -5.97
C ALA A 377 23.84 -20.71 -5.83
N ASP A 378 24.01 -19.90 -6.87
CA ASP A 378 23.64 -18.48 -6.85
C ASP A 378 22.12 -18.26 -6.82
N ASP A 379 21.32 -19.24 -7.27
CA ASP A 379 19.85 -19.18 -7.20
C ASP A 379 19.34 -19.20 -5.74
N PHE A 380 20.10 -19.81 -4.81
CA PHE A 380 19.86 -19.74 -3.37
C PHE A 380 20.52 -18.51 -2.71
N GLY A 381 20.83 -17.49 -3.53
CA GLY A 381 21.38 -16.20 -3.12
C GLY A 381 20.37 -15.28 -2.43
N GLY A 382 19.08 -15.48 -2.71
CA GLY A 382 17.98 -14.64 -2.22
C GLY A 382 17.90 -14.54 -0.70
N ALA A 383 17.32 -13.43 -0.24
CA ALA A 383 17.10 -13.13 1.15
C ALA A 383 15.61 -13.07 1.48
N THR A 384 15.31 -13.18 2.77
CA THR A 384 13.97 -13.18 3.38
C THR A 384 13.09 -14.35 2.94
N ARG A 385 11.88 -14.41 3.51
CA ARG A 385 10.87 -15.39 3.12
C ARG A 385 10.20 -15.04 1.79
N GLY A 386 10.45 -13.83 1.28
CA GLY A 386 9.84 -13.32 0.06
C GLY A 386 10.54 -13.65 -1.24
N SER A 387 11.76 -14.16 -1.14
CA SER A 387 12.43 -14.72 -2.29
C SER A 387 11.66 -15.92 -2.86
N ARG A 388 11.57 -15.99 -4.19
CA ARG A 388 10.96 -17.10 -4.94
C ARG A 388 11.52 -18.48 -4.61
N PHE A 389 12.72 -18.53 -4.02
CA PHE A 389 13.41 -19.77 -3.64
C PHE A 389 13.12 -20.21 -2.19
N TYR A 390 12.48 -19.38 -1.36
CA TYR A 390 12.07 -19.78 -0.01
C TYR A 390 11.07 -20.95 -0.03
N PRO A 391 9.99 -20.93 -0.84
CA PRO A 391 9.10 -22.08 -0.97
C PRO A 391 9.80 -23.36 -1.42
N LEU A 392 10.88 -23.26 -2.22
CA LEU A 392 11.67 -24.41 -2.63
C LEU A 392 12.45 -25.01 -1.44
N LEU A 393 12.98 -24.19 -0.53
CA LEU A 393 13.60 -24.69 0.70
C LEU A 393 12.58 -25.41 1.61
N TYR A 394 11.38 -24.83 1.75
CA TYR A 394 10.29 -25.47 2.49
C TYR A 394 9.87 -26.80 1.84
N LEU A 395 9.67 -26.80 0.53
CA LEU A 395 9.40 -28.00 -0.27
C LEU A 395 10.46 -29.06 0.01
N LEU A 396 11.75 -28.74 -0.17
CA LEU A 396 12.85 -29.66 0.07
C LEU A 396 12.76 -30.32 1.46
N THR A 397 12.50 -29.50 2.48
CA THR A 397 12.33 -29.95 3.86
C THR A 397 11.20 -30.97 4.03
N ARG A 398 10.08 -30.75 3.32
CA ARG A 398 8.92 -31.66 3.35
C ARG A 398 9.14 -32.94 2.54
N VAL A 399 9.98 -32.90 1.49
CA VAL A 399 10.10 -34.00 0.53
C VAL A 399 11.27 -34.96 0.76
N ASP A 400 12.29 -34.54 1.50
CA ASP A 400 13.56 -35.29 1.65
C ASP A 400 13.80 -35.84 3.06
N GLY A 401 12.74 -35.96 3.88
CA GLY A 401 12.81 -36.56 5.21
C GLY A 401 13.69 -35.77 6.19
N SER A 402 13.69 -34.45 6.07
CA SER A 402 14.46 -33.56 6.95
C SER A 402 14.11 -33.77 8.41
N ARG A 403 15.12 -33.75 9.27
CA ARG A 403 14.97 -34.04 10.71
C ARG A 403 15.15 -32.77 11.54
N ASP A 404 14.37 -32.67 12.61
CA ASP A 404 14.43 -31.59 13.58
C ASP A 404 15.77 -31.61 14.33
N LEU A 405 16.45 -30.46 14.42
CA LEU A 405 17.79 -30.38 15.03
C LEU A 405 17.77 -30.63 16.56
N GLY A 406 16.67 -30.29 17.24
CA GLY A 406 16.47 -30.51 18.66
C GLY A 406 16.18 -31.99 18.95
N THR A 407 15.10 -32.51 18.39
CA THR A 407 14.56 -33.83 18.73
C THR A 407 15.16 -34.98 17.91
N GLY A 408 15.68 -34.70 16.71
CA GLY A 408 16.14 -35.72 15.76
C GLY A 408 15.00 -36.48 15.07
N SER A 409 13.73 -36.14 15.30
CA SER A 409 12.58 -36.72 14.60
C SER A 409 12.40 -36.11 13.21
N GLU A 410 11.67 -36.77 12.32
CA GLU A 410 11.32 -36.21 11.01
C GLU A 410 10.38 -35.01 11.17
N LEU A 411 10.64 -33.92 10.44
CA LEU A 411 9.86 -32.69 10.53
C LEU A 411 8.44 -32.89 9.97
N GLY A 412 7.44 -32.40 10.72
CA GLY A 412 6.04 -32.49 10.34
C GLY A 412 5.37 -33.85 10.61
N ILE A 413 6.03 -34.74 11.38
CA ILE A 413 5.47 -36.02 11.84
C ILE A 413 5.89 -36.28 13.30
N GLU A 414 4.94 -36.31 14.24
CA GLU A 414 5.20 -36.85 15.59
C GLU A 414 4.66 -38.27 15.79
N GLN A 415 5.21 -38.95 16.80
CA GLN A 415 4.68 -40.23 17.28
C GLN A 415 3.19 -40.06 17.63
N PHE A 416 2.38 -41.07 17.30
CA PHE A 416 0.92 -41.10 17.51
C PHE A 416 0.05 -40.30 16.52
N GLY A 417 0.62 -39.73 15.46
CA GLY A 417 -0.16 -39.20 14.32
C GLY A 417 -0.70 -37.78 14.50
N GLU A 418 -0.25 -37.07 15.54
CA GLU A 418 -0.49 -35.64 15.69
C GLU A 418 0.49 -34.84 14.81
N ARG A 419 -0.02 -33.74 14.24
CA ARG A 419 0.64 -32.96 13.20
C ARG A 419 1.23 -31.70 13.82
N THR A 420 2.54 -31.60 13.81
CA THR A 420 3.26 -30.46 14.37
C THR A 420 3.62 -29.49 13.24
N PRO A 421 3.17 -28.22 13.29
CA PRO A 421 3.57 -27.24 12.28
C PRO A 421 5.09 -27.06 12.32
N VAL A 422 5.69 -26.59 11.23
CA VAL A 422 7.12 -26.27 11.22
C VAL A 422 7.32 -24.76 11.26
N GLN A 423 8.44 -24.33 11.84
CA GLN A 423 8.82 -22.92 11.91
C GLN A 423 10.23 -22.69 11.42
N VAL A 424 10.45 -21.50 10.84
CA VAL A 424 11.77 -21.08 10.37
C VAL A 424 12.65 -20.70 11.56
N HIS A 425 13.88 -21.21 11.55
CA HIS A 425 14.92 -20.88 12.49
C HIS A 425 16.19 -20.42 11.74
N TYR A 426 16.95 -19.52 12.35
CA TYR A 426 18.21 -19.02 11.79
C TYR A 426 19.36 -19.87 12.33
N LEU A 427 20.12 -20.51 11.44
CA LEU A 427 21.29 -21.30 11.86
C LEU A 427 22.39 -20.43 12.47
N PHE A 428 22.54 -19.22 11.97
CA PHE A 428 23.38 -18.22 12.62
C PHE A 428 22.44 -17.17 13.21
N PRO A 429 22.39 -17.02 14.55
CA PRO A 429 21.49 -16.07 15.20
C PRO A 429 21.67 -14.65 14.65
N LYS A 430 20.54 -13.96 14.45
CA LYS A 430 20.53 -12.59 13.88
C LYS A 430 21.38 -11.62 14.69
N THR A 431 21.30 -11.69 16.01
CA THR A 431 22.03 -10.82 16.93
C THR A 431 23.53 -11.00 16.78
N THR A 432 24.01 -12.26 16.81
CA THR A 432 25.42 -12.61 16.62
C THR A 432 25.97 -12.09 15.29
N LEU A 433 25.22 -12.27 14.20
CA LEU A 433 25.66 -11.78 12.89
C LEU A 433 25.64 -10.25 12.79
N ARG A 434 24.65 -9.58 13.40
CA ARG A 434 24.56 -8.12 13.45
C ARG A 434 25.74 -7.52 14.21
N ASP A 435 26.07 -8.09 15.37
CA ASP A 435 27.20 -7.64 16.20
C ASP A 435 28.55 -7.87 15.50
N ALA A 436 28.62 -8.90 14.64
CA ALA A 436 29.77 -9.17 13.78
C ALA A 436 29.83 -8.31 12.49
N GLY A 437 28.85 -7.44 12.25
CA GLY A 437 28.83 -6.50 11.13
C GLY A 437 28.42 -7.09 9.77
N TYR A 438 27.64 -8.18 9.76
CA TYR A 438 27.05 -8.71 8.52
C TYR A 438 25.82 -7.90 8.08
N GLU A 439 25.65 -7.76 6.77
CA GLU A 439 24.51 -7.04 6.18
C GLU A 439 23.19 -7.80 6.40
N ARG A 440 22.05 -7.10 6.49
CA ARG A 440 20.74 -7.72 6.76
C ARG A 440 20.36 -8.78 5.73
N ASN A 441 20.66 -8.58 4.45
CA ASN A 441 20.43 -9.60 3.41
C ASN A 441 21.31 -10.85 3.60
N GLU A 442 22.53 -10.70 4.12
CA GLU A 442 23.35 -11.86 4.49
C GLU A 442 22.74 -12.58 5.70
N ILE A 443 22.28 -11.83 6.71
CA ILE A 443 21.61 -12.38 7.90
C ILE A 443 20.34 -13.15 7.55
N ASN A 444 19.53 -12.57 6.64
CA ASN A 444 18.26 -13.11 6.19
C ASN A 444 18.38 -14.00 4.95
N ALA A 445 19.59 -14.44 4.59
CA ALA A 445 19.78 -15.33 3.44
C ALA A 445 18.96 -16.61 3.61
N ILE A 446 18.32 -17.10 2.54
CA ILE A 446 17.57 -18.38 2.57
C ILE A 446 18.47 -19.52 3.05
N ALA A 447 19.74 -19.50 2.64
CA ALA A 447 20.74 -20.49 3.07
C ALA A 447 21.13 -20.38 4.56
N ASN A 448 20.64 -19.40 5.31
CA ASN A 448 20.73 -19.34 6.78
C ASN A 448 19.49 -19.92 7.48
N PHE A 449 18.43 -20.25 6.74
CA PHE A 449 17.20 -20.77 7.33
C PHE A 449 17.25 -22.30 7.46
N CYS A 450 16.73 -22.81 8.56
CA CYS A 450 16.36 -24.21 8.74
C CYS A 450 14.94 -24.28 9.31
N PHE A 451 14.39 -25.49 9.41
CA PHE A 451 13.08 -25.69 10.01
C PHE A 451 13.17 -26.52 11.29
N LEU A 452 12.33 -26.16 12.25
CA LEU A 452 12.20 -26.82 13.55
C LEU A 452 10.71 -27.00 13.88
N SER A 453 10.42 -27.94 14.78
CA SER A 453 9.13 -28.04 15.46
C SER A 453 9.02 -26.98 16.58
N PRO A 454 7.81 -26.45 16.87
CA PRO A 454 7.52 -25.62 18.03
C PRO A 454 8.11 -26.15 19.32
N GLY A 455 8.95 -25.34 19.97
CA GLY A 455 9.57 -25.66 21.25
C GLY A 455 10.97 -26.28 21.12
N SER A 456 11.37 -26.75 19.94
CA SER A 456 12.74 -27.25 19.69
C SER A 456 13.80 -26.14 19.79
N GLU A 457 13.44 -24.86 19.71
CA GLU A 457 14.38 -23.73 19.85
C GLU A 457 15.04 -23.72 21.23
N ALA A 458 14.29 -24.09 22.27
CA ALA A 458 14.78 -24.11 23.64
C ALA A 458 15.92 -25.12 23.82
N GLU A 459 15.95 -26.18 22.99
CA GLU A 459 17.02 -27.19 22.97
C GLU A 459 18.31 -26.67 22.29
N LEU A 460 18.22 -25.62 21.47
CA LEU A 460 19.36 -25.02 20.77
C LEU A 460 19.99 -23.86 21.58
N GLY A 461 19.17 -23.07 22.27
CA GLY A 461 19.60 -21.93 23.11
C GLY A 461 20.23 -20.76 22.33
N GLU A 462 20.63 -19.69 23.03
CA GLU A 462 21.37 -18.54 22.44
C GLU A 462 22.88 -18.83 22.27
N ARG A 463 23.23 -20.06 21.92
CA ARG A 463 24.61 -20.54 21.91
C ARG A 463 25.29 -20.26 20.57
N GLU A 464 26.62 -20.18 20.61
CA GLU A 464 27.42 -20.07 19.40
C GLU A 464 27.13 -21.23 18.42
N PRO A 465 26.93 -20.95 17.11
CA PRO A 465 26.63 -21.98 16.11
C PRO A 465 27.61 -23.16 16.10
N ALA A 466 28.89 -22.88 16.28
CA ALA A 466 29.92 -23.91 16.37
C ALA A 466 29.69 -24.92 17.50
N ASP A 467 29.12 -24.49 18.63
CA ASP A 467 28.92 -25.35 19.80
C ASP A 467 27.67 -26.20 19.65
N TYR A 468 26.53 -25.58 19.29
CA TYR A 468 25.28 -26.30 19.24
C TYR A 468 25.19 -27.20 18.00
N LEU A 469 25.75 -26.81 16.84
CA LEU A 469 25.76 -27.66 15.62
C LEU A 469 26.58 -28.95 15.85
N ALA A 470 27.72 -28.84 16.54
CA ALA A 470 28.52 -30.00 16.93
C ALA A 470 27.75 -30.93 17.89
N GLU A 471 27.01 -30.34 18.83
CA GLU A 471 26.23 -31.08 19.81
C GLU A 471 25.05 -31.83 19.19
N VAL A 472 24.26 -31.17 18.34
CA VAL A 472 23.10 -31.80 17.70
C VAL A 472 23.53 -32.93 16.76
N GLU A 473 24.63 -32.79 16.03
CA GLU A 473 25.16 -33.85 15.17
C GLU A 473 25.67 -35.05 15.98
N ARG A 474 26.29 -34.81 17.14
CA ARG A 474 26.72 -35.89 18.05
C ARG A 474 25.53 -36.59 18.69
N ARG A 475 24.48 -35.85 19.07
CA ARG A 475 23.26 -36.39 19.68
C ARG A 475 22.44 -37.18 18.66
N ASN A 476 22.34 -36.66 17.45
CA ASN A 476 21.54 -37.19 16.35
C ASN A 476 22.38 -37.25 15.06
N PRO A 477 23.21 -38.31 14.87
CA PRO A 477 24.05 -38.43 13.68
C PRO A 477 23.26 -38.30 12.38
N GLY A 478 23.77 -37.49 11.45
CA GLY A 478 23.17 -37.20 10.15
C GLY A 478 22.07 -36.13 10.16
N VAL A 479 21.76 -35.51 11.32
CA VAL A 479 20.72 -34.48 11.41
C VAL A 479 21.09 -33.23 10.63
N LEU A 480 22.37 -32.82 10.63
CA LEU A 480 22.83 -31.66 9.86
C LEU A 480 22.69 -31.89 8.35
N ALA A 481 23.13 -33.06 7.88
CA ALA A 481 23.03 -33.45 6.48
C ALA A 481 21.56 -33.54 6.01
N SER A 482 20.63 -33.90 6.89
CA SER A 482 19.18 -33.97 6.58
C SER A 482 18.54 -32.62 6.27
N GLN A 483 19.18 -31.51 6.63
CA GLN A 483 18.75 -30.14 6.30
C GLN A 483 19.81 -29.37 5.48
N TRP A 484 20.67 -30.12 4.76
CA TRP A 484 21.73 -29.59 3.88
C TRP A 484 22.69 -28.62 4.59
N ILE A 485 22.93 -28.84 5.88
CA ILE A 485 23.89 -28.06 6.66
C ILE A 485 25.28 -28.66 6.44
N PRO A 486 26.29 -27.86 6.01
CA PRO A 486 27.66 -28.33 5.85
C PRO A 486 28.18 -28.97 7.14
N THR A 487 28.81 -30.14 7.03
CA THR A 487 29.29 -30.92 8.18
C THR A 487 30.74 -30.61 8.57
N ASP A 488 31.41 -29.70 7.85
CA ASP A 488 32.75 -29.22 8.20
C ASP A 488 32.68 -28.25 9.40
N PRO A 489 33.23 -28.60 10.57
CA PRO A 489 33.19 -27.74 11.75
C PRO A 489 33.88 -26.39 11.57
N ALA A 490 34.79 -26.26 10.60
CA ALA A 490 35.42 -24.97 10.30
C ALA A 490 34.39 -23.93 9.84
N LEU A 491 33.33 -24.35 9.16
CA LEU A 491 32.30 -23.48 8.61
C LEU A 491 31.27 -23.00 9.64
N TRP A 492 31.23 -23.59 10.84
CA TRP A 492 30.23 -23.22 11.86
C TRP A 492 30.61 -21.98 12.67
N ARG A 493 31.77 -21.38 12.39
CA ARG A 493 32.23 -20.16 13.07
C ARG A 493 31.67 -18.92 12.40
N VAL A 494 31.33 -17.91 13.20
CA VAL A 494 30.76 -16.65 12.72
C VAL A 494 31.65 -16.00 11.67
N GLU A 495 32.98 -16.01 11.83
CA GLU A 495 33.91 -15.39 10.88
C GLU A 495 33.90 -16.04 9.48
N ASN A 496 33.46 -17.31 9.39
CA ASN A 496 33.38 -18.09 8.15
C ASN A 496 31.94 -18.16 7.60
N TYR A 497 31.05 -17.27 8.05
CA TYR A 497 29.64 -17.30 7.68
C TYR A 497 29.39 -17.21 6.17
N ARG A 498 30.18 -16.42 5.43
CA ARG A 498 30.06 -16.31 3.97
C ARG A 498 30.41 -17.63 3.26
N GLU A 499 31.44 -18.31 3.74
CA GLU A 499 31.88 -19.63 3.27
C GLU A 499 30.83 -20.70 3.61
N PHE A 500 30.22 -20.63 4.81
CA PHE A 500 29.09 -21.47 5.19
C PHE A 500 27.92 -21.32 4.21
N LEU A 501 27.49 -20.08 3.93
CA LEU A 501 26.42 -19.81 2.98
C LEU A 501 26.73 -20.37 1.59
N ARG A 502 27.95 -20.18 1.07
CA ARG A 502 28.38 -20.75 -0.22
C ARG A 502 28.30 -22.28 -0.24
N ALA A 503 28.82 -22.93 0.80
CA ALA A 503 28.79 -24.40 0.89
C ALA A 503 27.36 -24.94 0.98
N ARG A 504 26.50 -24.29 1.78
CA ARG A 504 25.10 -24.68 1.94
C ARG A 504 24.29 -24.47 0.67
N ARG A 505 24.48 -23.36 -0.04
CA ARG A 505 23.84 -23.09 -1.34
C ARG A 505 24.11 -24.19 -2.36
N LEU A 506 25.35 -24.70 -2.42
CA LEU A 506 25.71 -25.80 -3.32
C LEU A 506 24.99 -27.11 -2.95
N LEU A 507 24.88 -27.42 -1.65
CA LEU A 507 24.15 -28.60 -1.18
C LEU A 507 22.65 -28.49 -1.51
N LEU A 508 22.05 -27.32 -1.30
CA LEU A 508 20.65 -27.03 -1.61
C LEU A 508 20.35 -27.12 -3.11
N SER A 509 21.18 -26.49 -3.96
CA SER A 509 20.98 -26.54 -5.42
C SER A 509 21.08 -27.96 -5.96
N THR A 510 22.08 -28.73 -5.48
CA THR A 510 22.25 -30.14 -5.86
C THR A 510 21.04 -30.99 -5.46
N ALA A 511 20.50 -30.78 -4.27
CA ALA A 511 19.32 -31.51 -3.79
C ALA A 511 18.05 -31.13 -4.57
N ALA A 512 17.88 -29.83 -4.85
CA ALA A 512 16.78 -29.31 -5.66
C ALA A 512 16.78 -29.91 -7.06
N ASP A 513 17.92 -29.88 -7.77
CA ASP A 513 18.04 -30.47 -9.10
C ASP A 513 17.77 -31.97 -9.09
N ALA A 514 18.31 -32.70 -8.11
CA ALA A 514 18.07 -34.13 -7.98
C ALA A 514 16.58 -34.44 -7.76
N PHE A 515 15.85 -33.60 -7.01
CA PHE A 515 14.41 -33.73 -6.82
C PHE A 515 13.63 -33.39 -8.11
N LEU A 516 13.95 -32.27 -8.75
CA LEU A 516 13.30 -31.80 -9.97
C LEU A 516 13.49 -32.80 -11.12
N GLU A 517 14.67 -33.42 -11.24
CA GLU A 517 14.93 -34.46 -12.24
C GLU A 517 14.10 -35.72 -11.98
N LYS A 518 13.85 -36.09 -10.72
CA LYS A 518 12.93 -37.19 -10.37
C LYS A 518 11.50 -36.87 -10.81
N LEU A 519 11.04 -35.63 -10.65
CA LEU A 519 9.74 -35.18 -11.14
C LEU A 519 9.67 -35.25 -12.68
N ARG A 520 10.65 -34.68 -13.37
CA ARG A 520 10.72 -34.66 -14.85
C ARG A 520 10.69 -36.06 -15.48
N THR A 521 11.32 -37.02 -14.81
CA THR A 521 11.42 -38.41 -15.26
C THR A 521 10.36 -39.35 -14.67
N GLY A 522 9.48 -38.86 -13.79
CA GLY A 522 8.44 -39.68 -13.13
C GLY A 522 9.01 -40.75 -12.19
N LYS A 523 10.22 -40.56 -11.67
CA LYS A 523 10.90 -41.51 -10.77
C LYS A 523 10.66 -41.18 -9.29
N LEU A 524 9.77 -40.25 -8.98
CA LEU A 524 9.42 -39.90 -7.61
C LEU A 524 8.50 -40.96 -6.99
N HIS A 525 9.12 -41.97 -6.35
CA HIS A 525 8.41 -43.04 -5.64
C HIS A 525 8.34 -42.72 -4.14
N ARG A 526 7.24 -42.12 -3.71
CA ARG A 526 7.01 -41.80 -2.29
C ARG A 526 5.53 -41.77 -1.92
N PRO A 527 5.17 -42.01 -0.64
CA PRO A 527 3.82 -41.83 -0.16
C PRO A 527 3.36 -40.37 -0.26
N THR A 528 2.04 -40.16 -0.31
CA THR A 528 1.42 -38.84 -0.21
C THR A 528 1.79 -38.20 1.12
N LEU A 529 2.32 -36.97 1.08
CA LEU A 529 2.61 -36.21 2.28
C LEU A 529 1.31 -35.82 2.99
N LEU A 530 1.37 -35.80 4.31
CA LEU A 530 0.31 -35.22 5.13
C LEU A 530 0.47 -33.70 5.18
N THR A 531 -0.66 -33.00 5.23
CA THR A 531 -0.68 -31.54 5.39
C THR A 531 -0.22 -31.14 6.78
N VAL A 532 0.69 -30.18 6.83
CA VAL A 532 1.33 -29.61 8.01
C VAL A 532 1.22 -28.09 7.91
N GLY A 533 0.76 -27.43 8.97
CA GLY A 533 0.71 -25.96 8.97
C GLY A 533 2.11 -25.34 9.02
N VAL A 534 2.25 -24.11 8.53
CA VAL A 534 3.43 -23.28 8.80
C VAL A 534 3.11 -22.42 10.01
N ALA A 535 3.86 -22.57 11.11
CA ALA A 535 3.65 -21.72 12.27
C ALA A 535 3.96 -20.24 11.93
N GLY A 536 3.32 -19.32 12.65
CA GLY A 536 3.70 -17.90 12.65
C GLY A 536 5.19 -17.74 12.90
N ALA A 537 5.80 -16.72 12.29
CA ALA A 537 7.18 -16.37 12.56
C ALA A 537 7.41 -16.26 14.08
N THR A 538 8.54 -16.79 14.55
CA THR A 538 9.05 -16.52 15.89
C THR A 538 9.12 -15.01 16.11
N LEU A 539 8.45 -14.54 17.16
CA LEU A 539 8.53 -13.18 17.72
C LEU A 539 10.02 -12.80 17.88
N GLY A 540 10.41 -11.61 17.40
CA GLY A 540 11.74 -11.06 17.72
C GLY A 540 12.50 -10.32 16.61
N ASP A 541 11.90 -10.02 15.45
CA ASP A 541 12.49 -9.04 14.53
C ASP A 541 11.71 -7.71 14.62
N PRO A 542 12.27 -6.68 15.28
CA PRO A 542 11.60 -5.40 15.45
C PRO A 542 11.15 -4.76 14.13
N ALA A 543 11.86 -5.02 13.02
CA ALA A 543 11.46 -4.49 11.72
C ALA A 543 10.21 -5.18 11.17
N VAL A 544 10.09 -6.50 11.36
CA VAL A 544 8.92 -7.28 10.95
C VAL A 544 7.73 -6.91 11.82
N ASP A 545 7.93 -6.74 13.13
CA ASP A 545 6.87 -6.30 14.05
C ASP A 545 6.37 -4.89 13.70
N GLN A 546 7.27 -3.96 13.32
CA GLN A 546 6.90 -2.63 12.85
C GLN A 546 6.11 -2.66 11.53
N VAL A 547 6.50 -3.50 10.57
CA VAL A 547 5.77 -3.66 9.30
C VAL A 547 4.40 -4.28 9.55
N ASN A 548 4.30 -5.32 10.37
CA ASN A 548 3.02 -5.94 10.72
C ASN A 548 2.10 -4.94 11.43
N ALA A 549 2.62 -4.18 12.41
CA ALA A 549 1.85 -3.15 13.10
C ALA A 549 1.38 -2.03 12.13
N LEU A 550 2.23 -1.61 11.19
CA LEU A 550 1.81 -0.69 10.13
C LEU A 550 0.68 -1.28 9.29
N VAL A 551 0.79 -2.53 8.86
CA VAL A 551 -0.22 -3.17 8.02
C VAL A 551 -1.53 -3.36 8.77
N ASP A 552 -1.48 -3.78 10.01
CA ASP A 552 -2.65 -3.91 10.88
C ASP A 552 -3.36 -2.56 11.05
N ASP A 553 -2.61 -1.47 11.29
CA ASP A 553 -3.15 -0.11 11.36
C ASP A 553 -3.83 0.29 10.04
N LEU A 554 -3.14 0.11 8.90
CA LEU A 554 -3.68 0.46 7.59
C LEU A 554 -4.95 -0.35 7.26
N VAL A 555 -4.96 -1.64 7.55
CA VAL A 555 -6.13 -2.51 7.32
C VAL A 555 -7.29 -2.12 8.24
N ALA A 556 -7.01 -1.81 9.52
CA ALA A 556 -8.02 -1.30 10.45
C ALA A 556 -8.63 0.03 9.97
N ASP A 557 -7.85 0.83 9.24
CA ASP A 557 -8.28 2.08 8.63
C ASP A 557 -8.91 1.90 7.23
N GLY A 558 -9.12 0.65 6.80
CA GLY A 558 -9.83 0.29 5.57
C GLY A 558 -8.98 0.27 4.30
N PHE A 559 -7.65 0.28 4.42
CA PHE A 559 -6.74 0.01 3.31
C PHE A 559 -6.65 -1.49 3.00
N GLY A 560 -6.21 -1.83 1.79
CA GLY A 560 -6.02 -3.21 1.35
C GLY A 560 -4.88 -3.91 2.09
N PHE A 561 -4.96 -5.23 2.21
CA PHE A 561 -3.86 -6.03 2.76
C PHE A 561 -2.72 -6.18 1.71
N PRO A 562 -1.45 -5.91 2.06
CA PRO A 562 -0.33 -6.06 1.12
C PRO A 562 0.09 -7.50 0.91
N LEU A 563 0.84 -7.73 -0.17
CA LEU A 563 1.73 -8.88 -0.28
C LEU A 563 2.93 -8.63 0.64
N LEU A 564 3.01 -9.37 1.74
CA LEU A 564 4.11 -9.30 2.71
C LEU A 564 5.27 -10.18 2.26
N ASP A 565 6.50 -9.74 2.52
CA ASP A 565 7.73 -10.41 2.11
C ASP A 565 7.58 -10.88 0.65
N SER A 566 7.54 -9.96 -0.31
CA SER A 566 7.21 -10.31 -1.69
C SER A 566 8.19 -9.71 -2.68
N GLU A 567 8.61 -10.51 -3.65
CA GLU A 567 9.43 -10.02 -4.75
C GLU A 567 8.61 -9.10 -5.68
N VAL A 568 9.11 -7.88 -5.88
CA VAL A 568 8.65 -6.95 -6.90
C VAL A 568 9.55 -7.08 -8.11
N SER A 569 8.98 -7.41 -9.26
CA SER A 569 9.73 -7.71 -10.47
C SER A 569 9.39 -6.76 -11.60
N ASP A 570 10.35 -6.56 -12.51
CA ASP A 570 10.16 -5.72 -13.68
C ASP A 570 9.12 -6.36 -14.61
N PRO A 571 8.04 -5.65 -14.97
CA PRO A 571 6.94 -6.25 -15.70
C PRO A 571 7.28 -6.61 -17.15
N VAL A 572 8.37 -6.06 -17.68
CA VAL A 572 8.88 -6.29 -19.04
C VAL A 572 9.89 -7.42 -19.06
N THR A 573 10.83 -7.41 -18.12
CA THR A 573 11.98 -8.34 -18.13
C THR A 573 11.82 -9.53 -17.19
N GLY A 574 10.92 -9.47 -16.21
CA GLY A 574 10.76 -10.48 -15.15
C GLY A 574 11.89 -10.50 -14.11
N ARG A 575 12.88 -9.60 -14.26
CA ARG A 575 14.00 -9.43 -13.33
C ARG A 575 13.50 -8.90 -11.99
N GLU A 576 14.02 -9.43 -10.89
CA GLU A 576 13.80 -8.87 -9.54
C GLU A 576 14.23 -7.39 -9.50
N LEU A 577 13.34 -6.52 -9.00
CA LEU A 577 13.63 -5.11 -8.72
C LEU A 577 13.82 -4.87 -7.24
N ALA A 578 13.09 -5.58 -6.38
CA ALA A 578 13.22 -5.53 -4.94
C ALA A 578 12.56 -6.77 -4.30
N VAL A 579 12.95 -7.09 -3.06
CA VAL A 579 12.13 -7.91 -2.16
C VAL A 579 11.52 -6.95 -1.14
N ALA A 580 10.23 -6.68 -1.28
CA ALA A 580 9.51 -5.72 -0.47
C ALA A 580 9.03 -6.35 0.84
N GLU A 581 9.17 -5.64 1.95
CA GLU A 581 8.53 -6.04 3.21
C GLU A 581 7.00 -5.99 3.09
N ALA A 582 6.46 -5.01 2.36
CA ALA A 582 5.04 -4.92 2.02
C ALA A 582 4.85 -4.32 0.62
N PHE A 583 4.00 -4.96 -0.18
CA PHE A 583 3.73 -4.53 -1.55
C PHE A 583 2.22 -4.50 -1.85
N TRP A 584 1.72 -3.35 -2.27
CA TRP A 584 0.36 -3.13 -2.75
C TRP A 584 0.35 -2.95 -4.28
N PRO A 585 0.14 -4.02 -5.06
CA PRO A 585 0.23 -3.97 -6.53
C PRO A 585 -0.83 -3.09 -7.18
N GLU A 586 -1.99 -2.88 -6.53
CA GLU A 586 -3.10 -2.06 -7.05
C GLU A 586 -3.25 -0.72 -6.31
N GLY A 587 -2.23 -0.33 -5.54
CA GLY A 587 -2.27 0.80 -4.62
C GLY A 587 -2.81 0.44 -3.24
N LEU A 588 -2.68 1.36 -2.27
CA LEU A 588 -3.11 1.15 -0.88
C LEU A 588 -4.62 0.84 -0.78
N GLN A 589 -5.40 1.30 -1.75
CA GLN A 589 -6.78 0.85 -1.97
C GLN A 589 -6.87 0.27 -3.38
N PRO A 590 -7.45 -0.92 -3.55
CA PRO A 590 -7.60 -1.54 -4.87
C PRO A 590 -8.26 -0.60 -5.90
N GLY A 591 -7.53 -0.32 -6.99
CA GLY A 591 -8.00 0.53 -8.08
C GLY A 591 -7.91 2.04 -7.82
N VAL A 592 -7.25 2.47 -6.74
CA VAL A 592 -7.02 3.89 -6.41
C VAL A 592 -5.54 4.15 -6.21
N GLY A 593 -5.03 5.17 -6.90
CA GLY A 593 -3.64 5.61 -6.78
C GLY A 593 -2.68 4.72 -7.56
N MET A 594 -1.42 4.76 -7.17
CA MET A 594 -0.33 4.02 -7.81
C MET A 594 0.11 2.84 -6.93
N PRO A 595 0.73 1.79 -7.50
CA PRO A 595 1.25 0.67 -6.72
C PRO A 595 2.23 1.16 -5.65
N VAL A 596 2.15 0.62 -4.43
CA VAL A 596 2.96 1.05 -3.28
C VAL A 596 3.90 -0.04 -2.84
N VAL A 597 5.18 0.28 -2.67
CA VAL A 597 6.22 -0.66 -2.25
C VAL A 597 6.93 -0.13 -1.01
N LEU A 598 6.99 -0.92 0.05
CA LEU A 598 7.84 -0.67 1.22
C LEU A 598 9.09 -1.55 1.13
N VAL A 599 10.25 -0.89 1.05
CA VAL A 599 11.58 -1.53 1.01
C VAL A 599 12.48 -0.90 2.06
N LEU A 600 12.66 -1.55 3.21
CA LEU A 600 13.48 -1.00 4.30
C LEU A 600 14.99 -1.04 3.98
N GLU A 601 15.41 -1.77 2.94
CA GLU A 601 16.81 -1.87 2.46
C GLU A 601 16.97 -1.31 1.04
N PRO A 602 17.07 0.02 0.88
CA PRO A 602 17.13 0.64 -0.45
C PRO A 602 18.34 0.19 -1.28
N ALA A 603 19.46 -0.18 -0.64
CA ALA A 603 20.67 -0.64 -1.34
C ALA A 603 20.46 -1.94 -2.15
N ASN A 604 19.44 -2.73 -1.79
CA ASN A 604 19.11 -4.01 -2.40
C ASN A 604 17.93 -3.91 -3.37
N ALA A 605 17.50 -2.69 -3.72
CA ALA A 605 16.41 -2.43 -4.65
C ALA A 605 16.81 -1.50 -5.79
N ASP A 606 16.29 -1.76 -6.98
CA ASP A 606 16.38 -0.87 -8.14
C ASP A 606 15.30 0.22 -8.04
N LEU A 607 15.52 1.16 -7.10
CA LEU A 607 14.60 2.27 -6.83
C LEU A 607 14.36 3.13 -8.08
N THR A 608 15.38 3.28 -8.93
CA THR A 608 15.28 4.06 -10.16
C THR A 608 14.28 3.42 -11.11
N ARG A 609 14.36 2.10 -11.29
CA ARG A 609 13.45 1.38 -12.17
C ARG A 609 12.03 1.32 -11.62
N LEU A 610 11.87 1.11 -10.31
CA LEU A 610 10.56 1.17 -9.65
C LEU A 610 9.88 2.53 -9.86
N ALA A 611 10.61 3.64 -9.69
CA ALA A 611 10.08 4.98 -9.94
C ALA A 611 9.70 5.20 -11.41
N GLN A 612 10.52 4.74 -12.36
CA GLN A 612 10.20 4.81 -13.81
C GLN A 612 8.92 4.05 -14.19
N LEU A 613 8.62 2.97 -13.46
CA LEU A 613 7.42 2.17 -13.66
C LEU A 613 6.20 2.74 -12.91
N GLY A 614 6.35 3.85 -12.19
CA GLY A 614 5.28 4.55 -11.50
C GLY A 614 4.91 3.96 -10.14
N TYR A 615 5.81 3.22 -9.49
CA TYR A 615 5.61 2.74 -8.12
C TYR A 615 5.91 3.87 -7.12
N ALA A 616 5.05 4.03 -6.11
CA ALA A 616 5.38 4.81 -4.93
C ALA A 616 6.24 3.94 -4.00
N VAL A 617 7.52 4.28 -3.89
CA VAL A 617 8.49 3.50 -3.11
C VAL A 617 8.81 4.23 -1.81
N PHE A 618 8.66 3.52 -0.69
CA PHE A 618 8.96 4.00 0.64
C PHE A 618 10.08 3.16 1.25
N THR A 619 11.04 3.84 1.87
CA THR A 619 12.21 3.18 2.47
C THR A 619 12.16 3.11 4.00
N SER A 620 11.06 3.55 4.60
CA SER A 620 10.79 3.45 6.03
C SER A 620 9.29 3.40 6.28
N VAL A 621 8.91 2.79 7.41
CA VAL A 621 7.52 2.78 7.90
C VAL A 621 7.00 4.20 8.11
N ASP A 622 7.82 5.10 8.66
CA ASP A 622 7.44 6.48 8.93
C ASP A 622 7.14 7.28 7.65
N ALA A 623 7.90 7.07 6.58
CA ALA A 623 7.65 7.72 5.30
C ALA A 623 6.31 7.28 4.68
N LEU A 624 5.98 5.98 4.78
CA LEU A 624 4.70 5.47 4.32
C LEU A 624 3.53 5.98 5.19
N ARG A 625 3.71 6.04 6.52
CA ARG A 625 2.70 6.65 7.42
C ARG A 625 2.44 8.11 7.05
N GLY A 626 3.50 8.91 6.86
CA GLY A 626 3.36 10.32 6.48
C GLY A 626 2.63 10.50 5.14
N TYR A 627 2.93 9.65 4.14
CA TYR A 627 2.20 9.66 2.88
C TYR A 627 0.72 9.30 3.05
N VAL A 628 0.41 8.29 3.86
CA VAL A 628 -0.96 7.92 4.18
C VAL A 628 -1.68 9.07 4.87
N ASP A 629 -1.08 9.67 5.88
CA ASP A 629 -1.68 10.79 6.62
C ASP A 629 -1.96 12.00 5.70
N ASN A 630 -1.09 12.28 4.73
CA ASN A 630 -1.34 13.29 3.70
C ASN A 630 -2.54 12.93 2.82
N LEU A 631 -2.66 11.67 2.39
CA LEU A 631 -3.84 11.20 1.66
C LEU A 631 -5.11 11.32 2.51
N ARG A 632 -5.03 11.07 3.82
CA ARG A 632 -6.18 11.23 4.74
C ARG A 632 -6.66 12.67 4.79
N VAL A 633 -5.72 13.61 4.89
CA VAL A 633 -6.00 15.05 4.91
C VAL A 633 -6.68 15.48 3.61
N GLU A 634 -6.14 15.06 2.46
CA GLU A 634 -6.70 15.37 1.14
C GLU A 634 -8.12 14.81 0.96
N VAL A 635 -8.32 13.54 1.33
CA VAL A 635 -9.61 12.83 1.14
C VAL A 635 -10.69 13.27 2.12
N SER A 636 -10.33 13.50 3.38
CA SER A 636 -11.28 14.01 4.39
C SER A 636 -11.59 15.50 4.21
N GLY A 637 -10.74 16.21 3.47
CA GLY A 637 -10.78 17.66 3.35
C GLY A 637 -10.50 18.38 4.67
N ASP A 638 -10.10 17.68 5.74
CA ASP A 638 -9.68 18.30 7.00
C ASP A 638 -8.46 19.18 6.72
N THR A 639 -8.70 20.48 6.55
CA THR A 639 -7.72 21.46 7.03
C THR A 639 -7.73 21.28 8.54
N GLY A 640 -6.83 20.43 9.06
CA GLY A 640 -6.81 20.03 10.45
C GLY A 640 -6.80 21.24 11.41
N LEU A 641 -6.92 20.95 12.71
CA LEU A 641 -6.90 21.89 13.84
C LEU A 641 -5.66 22.81 13.98
N TYR A 642 -4.87 22.93 12.93
CA TYR A 642 -3.80 23.88 12.80
C TYR A 642 -4.14 24.72 11.58
N GLY A 643 -4.42 26.01 11.81
CA GLY A 643 -4.54 26.98 10.72
C GLY A 643 -3.27 26.97 9.85
N PRO A 644 -3.22 27.73 8.75
CA PRO A 644 -2.15 27.71 7.73
C PRO A 644 -0.68 27.87 8.17
N ALA A 645 -0.38 27.94 9.46
CA ALA A 645 0.87 27.44 10.02
C ALA A 645 1.10 25.91 9.79
N ALA A 646 0.08 25.15 9.37
CA ALA A 646 0.11 23.69 9.34
C ALA A 646 0.70 23.05 8.07
N ASP A 647 0.77 23.77 6.94
CA ASP A 647 1.34 23.20 5.71
C ASP A 647 2.65 23.85 5.29
N MET A 648 3.39 24.30 6.31
CA MET A 648 4.80 24.63 6.20
C MET A 648 5.62 23.45 5.68
N ALA A 649 5.17 22.22 5.95
CA ALA A 649 5.78 21.01 5.41
C ALA A 649 5.60 20.91 3.88
N ALA A 650 4.39 21.10 3.33
CA ALA A 650 4.24 21.12 1.87
C ALA A 650 4.97 22.30 1.21
N LEU A 651 5.02 23.48 1.85
CA LEU A 651 5.84 24.60 1.40
C LEU A 651 7.33 24.26 1.43
N ALA A 652 7.79 23.58 2.49
CA ALA A 652 9.15 23.10 2.65
C ALA A 652 9.55 22.03 1.63
N ASP A 653 8.58 21.29 1.12
CA ASP A 653 8.82 20.19 0.18
C ASP A 653 8.70 20.66 -1.27
N ARG A 654 7.90 21.71 -1.56
CA ARG A 654 7.66 22.21 -2.92
C ARG A 654 8.63 23.28 -3.40
N LEU A 655 9.06 24.22 -2.54
CA LEU A 655 9.92 25.35 -2.95
C LEU A 655 11.41 24.96 -3.10
N PRO A 656 12.00 24.13 -2.22
CA PRO A 656 13.37 23.67 -2.36
C PRO A 656 13.41 22.34 -3.14
N ALA A 657 13.76 22.41 -4.42
CA ALA A 657 13.91 21.23 -5.27
C ALA A 657 15.16 21.31 -6.19
N THR A 658 16.15 22.12 -5.82
CA THR A 658 17.22 22.49 -6.77
C THR A 658 18.51 21.68 -6.62
N TRP A 659 18.65 20.84 -5.57
CA TRP A 659 19.90 20.14 -5.28
C TRP A 659 19.77 18.69 -4.80
N VAL A 660 20.80 17.88 -5.07
CA VAL A 660 20.90 16.46 -4.72
C VAL A 660 20.80 16.26 -3.20
N GLY A 661 19.97 15.31 -2.74
CA GLY A 661 20.02 14.81 -1.36
C GLY A 661 19.15 15.50 -0.31
N ASN A 662 18.22 16.40 -0.70
CA ASN A 662 17.28 17.11 0.20
C ASN A 662 17.94 17.92 1.35
N SER A 663 19.25 18.16 1.30
CA SER A 663 20.02 18.84 2.35
C SER A 663 19.56 20.28 2.63
N GLU A 664 19.06 20.97 1.60
CA GLU A 664 18.43 22.28 1.72
C GLU A 664 17.13 22.21 2.55
N GLN A 665 16.27 21.22 2.31
CA GLN A 665 14.99 21.06 3.01
C GLN A 665 15.20 20.87 4.53
N VAL A 666 16.25 20.12 4.92
CA VAL A 666 16.62 19.92 6.33
C VAL A 666 17.01 21.25 7.00
N TRP A 667 17.82 22.06 6.32
CA TRP A 667 18.20 23.38 6.82
C TRP A 667 16.99 24.34 6.89
N PHE A 668 16.13 24.34 5.87
CA PHE A 668 14.91 25.15 5.83
C PHE A 668 14.00 24.90 7.03
N ARG A 669 13.71 23.62 7.30
CA ARG A 669 12.89 23.21 8.45
C ARG A 669 13.55 23.64 9.77
N TYR A 670 14.87 23.49 9.88
CA TYR A 670 15.61 23.93 11.06
C TYR A 670 15.54 25.44 11.26
N ALA A 671 15.86 26.24 10.23
CA ALA A 671 15.86 27.69 10.29
C ALA A 671 14.47 28.25 10.61
N TRP A 672 13.42 27.71 9.98
CA TRP A 672 12.04 28.07 10.26
C TRP A 672 11.65 27.83 11.73
N ASN A 673 11.98 26.65 12.26
CA ASN A 673 11.69 26.33 13.64
C ASN A 673 12.39 27.26 14.64
N GLN A 674 13.60 27.74 14.33
CA GLN A 674 14.29 28.72 15.17
C GLN A 674 13.66 30.11 15.10
N LEU A 675 13.30 30.57 13.90
CA LEU A 675 12.61 31.86 13.70
C LEU A 675 11.27 31.91 14.44
N GLU A 676 10.49 30.84 14.39
CA GLU A 676 9.19 30.78 15.04
C GLU A 676 9.30 30.70 16.57
N ARG A 677 10.33 30.01 17.09
CA ARG A 677 10.63 29.98 18.53
C ARG A 677 11.05 31.36 19.06
N ASP A 678 11.98 32.02 18.39
CA ASP A 678 12.44 33.37 18.77
C ASP A 678 11.30 34.38 18.75
N ARG A 679 10.42 34.30 17.74
CA ARG A 679 9.20 35.13 17.68
C ARG A 679 8.27 34.85 18.86
N ALA A 680 8.03 33.58 19.17
CA ALA A 680 7.13 33.19 20.26
C ALA A 680 7.65 33.63 21.64
N GLU A 681 8.97 33.77 21.79
CA GLU A 681 9.63 34.22 23.02
C GLU A 681 9.84 35.76 23.07
N GLY A 682 9.57 36.45 21.97
CA GLY A 682 9.73 37.90 21.83
C GLY A 682 8.70 38.74 22.60
N PRO A 683 9.02 39.98 22.97
CA PRO A 683 8.15 40.86 23.74
C PRO A 683 6.84 41.27 23.01
N ASP A 684 6.78 41.07 21.69
CA ASP A 684 5.64 41.39 20.82
C ASP A 684 5.07 40.12 20.15
N ALA A 685 4.94 39.01 20.90
CA ALA A 685 4.37 37.76 20.39
C ALA A 685 2.92 37.93 19.92
N VAL A 686 2.75 38.21 18.63
CA VAL A 686 1.46 38.30 17.93
C VAL A 686 1.27 37.03 17.09
N VAL A 687 0.05 36.48 17.13
CA VAL A 687 -0.34 35.38 16.24
C VAL A 687 -0.40 35.93 14.82
N LEU A 688 0.48 35.43 13.94
CA LEU A 688 0.46 35.83 12.53
C LEU A 688 -0.70 35.17 11.81
N GLU A 689 -1.27 35.92 10.88
CA GLU A 689 -2.22 35.35 9.94
C GLU A 689 -1.51 34.37 9.00
N PRO A 690 -2.18 33.29 8.60
CA PRO A 690 -1.78 32.34 7.58
C PRO A 690 -0.87 32.81 6.45
N GLU A 691 -1.26 33.90 5.80
CA GLU A 691 -0.60 34.36 4.59
C GLU A 691 0.70 35.10 4.93
N GLN A 692 0.78 35.71 6.12
CA GLN A 692 2.01 36.28 6.65
C GLN A 692 3.03 35.20 7.00
N VAL A 693 2.55 34.05 7.51
CA VAL A 693 3.38 32.87 7.76
C VAL A 693 3.97 32.33 6.45
N ALA A 694 3.13 32.17 5.42
CA ALA A 694 3.57 31.70 4.10
C ALA A 694 4.56 32.67 3.43
N LEU A 695 4.31 33.99 3.49
CA LEU A 695 5.22 35.00 2.95
C LEU A 695 6.60 34.96 3.61
N ARG A 696 6.67 34.81 4.93
CA ARG A 696 7.93 34.68 5.66
C ARG A 696 8.72 33.45 5.24
N TYR A 697 8.04 32.34 4.95
CA TYR A 697 8.70 31.14 4.47
C TYR A 697 9.26 31.29 3.05
N ILE A 698 8.47 31.88 2.15
CA ILE A 698 8.91 32.18 0.78
C ILE A 698 10.10 33.16 0.82
N ALA A 699 10.10 34.12 1.75
CA ALA A 699 11.21 35.04 1.97
C ALA A 699 12.48 34.33 2.46
N LEU A 700 12.37 33.40 3.41
CA LEU A 700 13.47 32.51 3.83
C LEU A 700 14.07 31.76 2.62
N TRP A 701 13.21 31.30 1.71
CA TRP A 701 13.65 30.62 0.50
C TRP A 701 14.35 31.54 -0.51
N ALA A 702 13.80 32.72 -0.76
CA ALA A 702 14.40 33.73 -1.61
C ALA A 702 15.80 34.15 -1.14
N LEU A 703 15.99 34.33 0.17
CA LEU A 703 17.29 34.65 0.79
C LEU A 703 18.33 33.56 0.50
N THR A 704 17.94 32.32 0.75
CA THR A 704 18.78 31.14 0.58
C THR A 704 19.21 30.98 -0.87
N ARG A 705 18.26 31.06 -1.81
CA ARG A 705 18.56 30.98 -3.24
C ARG A 705 19.49 32.09 -3.71
N THR A 706 19.29 33.31 -3.18
CA THR A 706 20.12 34.46 -3.54
C THR A 706 21.53 34.36 -2.96
N PHE A 707 21.67 33.86 -1.73
CA PHE A 707 22.97 33.48 -1.16
C PHE A 707 23.72 32.53 -2.10
N TYR A 708 23.06 31.49 -2.59
CA TYR A 708 23.67 30.52 -3.47
C TYR A 708 24.12 31.11 -4.81
N ILE A 709 23.27 31.95 -5.41
CA ILE A 709 23.60 32.65 -6.65
C ILE A 709 24.87 33.49 -6.48
N HIS A 710 24.99 34.22 -5.36
CA HIS A 710 26.18 35.03 -5.07
C HIS A 710 27.42 34.19 -4.69
N ALA A 711 27.24 33.16 -3.87
CA ALA A 711 28.34 32.36 -3.34
C ALA A 711 28.94 31.41 -4.39
N PHE A 712 28.12 30.90 -5.31
CA PHE A 712 28.50 29.85 -6.27
C PHE A 712 28.42 30.28 -7.74
N ASP A 713 27.96 31.50 -8.06
CA ASP A 713 27.87 32.06 -9.42
C ASP A 713 27.00 31.19 -10.35
N GLN A 714 25.84 30.80 -9.85
CA GLN A 714 24.93 29.85 -10.51
C GLN A 714 23.72 30.50 -11.17
N GLY A 715 23.71 31.82 -11.32
CA GLY A 715 22.56 32.56 -11.81
C GLY A 715 22.71 34.06 -11.67
N ASN A 716 21.59 34.79 -11.82
CA ASN A 716 21.53 36.24 -11.60
C ASN A 716 20.75 36.58 -10.33
N PRO A 717 21.12 37.66 -9.60
CA PRO A 717 20.33 38.13 -8.45
C PRO A 717 18.86 38.35 -8.84
N GLY A 718 17.93 37.82 -8.05
CA GLY A 718 16.49 37.91 -8.31
C GLY A 718 15.88 36.78 -9.14
N GLU A 719 16.65 35.79 -9.57
CA GLU A 719 16.15 34.64 -10.36
C GLU A 719 15.10 33.79 -9.60
N TRP A 720 15.11 33.83 -8.27
CA TRP A 720 14.12 33.18 -7.41
C TRP A 720 12.67 33.57 -7.75
N ARG A 721 12.45 34.79 -8.29
CA ARG A 721 11.12 35.30 -8.67
C ARG A 721 10.45 34.46 -9.76
N TYR A 722 11.24 33.83 -10.64
CA TYR A 722 10.71 33.02 -11.73
C TYR A 722 10.15 31.67 -11.28
N TYR A 723 10.50 31.21 -10.08
CA TYR A 723 10.04 29.94 -9.50
C TYR A 723 8.84 30.11 -8.58
N LEU A 724 8.35 31.34 -8.38
CA LEU A 724 7.12 31.60 -7.64
C LEU A 724 5.87 31.03 -8.33
N GLY A 725 5.98 30.66 -9.61
CA GLY A 725 4.95 29.99 -10.40
C GLY A 725 4.34 28.78 -9.69
N ASP A 726 5.16 28.02 -8.96
CA ASP A 726 4.72 26.81 -8.27
C ASP A 726 3.84 27.09 -7.03
N ALA A 727 3.91 28.30 -6.48
CA ALA A 727 3.06 28.74 -5.37
C ALA A 727 1.75 29.40 -5.83
N ILE A 728 1.68 29.87 -7.09
CA ILE A 728 0.52 30.57 -7.68
C ILE A 728 -0.25 29.72 -8.70
N GLY A 729 0.20 28.49 -9.00
CA GLY A 729 -0.38 27.61 -10.01
C GLY A 729 -1.85 27.21 -9.75
N PRO A 730 -2.39 26.23 -10.50
CA PRO A 730 -3.84 25.91 -10.47
C PRO A 730 -4.36 25.47 -9.09
N ASN A 731 -3.46 25.01 -8.22
CA ASN A 731 -3.70 24.76 -6.80
C ASN A 731 -2.71 25.59 -5.97
N PRO A 732 -2.99 26.89 -5.76
CA PRO A 732 -2.04 27.80 -5.14
C PRO A 732 -1.90 27.47 -3.65
N LEU A 733 -0.66 27.52 -3.15
CA LEU A 733 -0.35 27.22 -1.75
C LEU A 733 -0.77 28.37 -0.81
N VAL A 734 -0.83 29.59 -1.34
CA VAL A 734 -1.40 30.75 -0.67
C VAL A 734 -2.83 30.93 -1.21
N PRO A 735 -3.83 31.19 -0.36
CA PRO A 735 -5.22 31.38 -0.80
C PRO A 735 -5.33 32.39 -1.96
N TYR A 736 -5.93 31.95 -3.07
CA TYR A 736 -6.00 32.74 -4.30
C TYR A 736 -6.76 34.06 -4.12
N ASP A 737 -7.77 34.07 -3.26
CA ASP A 737 -8.55 35.26 -2.90
C ASP A 737 -7.69 36.29 -2.14
N TRP A 738 -6.74 35.84 -1.33
CA TRP A 738 -5.79 36.72 -0.66
C TRP A 738 -4.81 37.30 -1.68
N LEU A 739 -4.26 36.46 -2.57
CA LEU A 739 -3.35 36.90 -3.63
C LEU A 739 -3.99 37.94 -4.56
N ALA A 740 -5.25 37.72 -4.94
CA ALA A 740 -6.04 38.66 -5.74
C ALA A 740 -6.23 40.01 -5.01
N ARG A 741 -6.53 39.99 -3.70
CA ARG A 741 -6.64 41.22 -2.89
C ARG A 741 -5.30 41.96 -2.82
N ARG A 742 -4.20 41.23 -2.57
CA ARG A 742 -2.85 41.80 -2.51
C ARG A 742 -2.43 42.42 -3.85
N ALA A 743 -2.86 41.85 -4.98
CA ALA A 743 -2.62 42.43 -6.30
C ALA A 743 -3.26 43.80 -6.46
N VAL A 744 -4.47 44.00 -5.90
CA VAL A 744 -5.11 45.32 -5.88
C VAL A 744 -4.37 46.28 -4.94
N GLU A 745 -4.02 45.83 -3.74
CA GLU A 745 -3.33 46.67 -2.73
C GLU A 745 -1.95 47.14 -3.18
N SER A 746 -1.19 46.27 -3.83
CA SER A 746 0.15 46.56 -4.35
C SER A 746 0.13 47.41 -5.63
N GLY A 747 -1.05 47.68 -6.19
CA GLY A 747 -1.22 48.42 -7.44
C GLY A 747 -0.89 47.62 -8.70
N ALA A 748 -0.64 46.31 -8.56
CA ALA A 748 -0.46 45.41 -9.70
C ALA A 748 -1.76 45.22 -10.49
N LEU A 749 -2.91 45.29 -9.80
CA LEU A 749 -4.23 45.13 -10.39
C LEU A 749 -5.13 46.34 -10.09
N ALA A 750 -5.89 46.80 -11.09
CA ALA A 750 -6.89 47.84 -10.88
C ALA A 750 -8.07 47.34 -10.01
N PRO A 751 -8.64 48.16 -9.11
CA PRO A 751 -9.81 47.76 -8.32
C PRO A 751 -10.98 47.31 -9.21
N GLY A 752 -11.45 46.08 -9.00
CA GLY A 752 -12.56 45.48 -9.75
C GLY A 752 -12.17 44.82 -11.08
N ALA A 753 -10.89 44.79 -11.44
CA ALA A 753 -10.40 43.98 -12.55
C ALA A 753 -10.22 42.51 -12.11
N THR A 754 -10.35 41.58 -13.05
CA THR A 754 -10.05 40.16 -12.81
C THR A 754 -8.53 39.97 -12.83
N PRO A 755 -7.92 39.40 -11.76
CA PRO A 755 -6.48 39.18 -11.71
C PRO A 755 -6.03 38.19 -12.78
N THR A 756 -4.91 38.49 -13.44
CA THR A 756 -4.13 37.50 -14.19
C THR A 756 -3.06 36.87 -13.30
N ASP A 757 -2.51 35.73 -13.72
CA ASP A 757 -1.39 35.08 -13.02
C ASP A 757 -0.16 35.99 -12.93
N GLU A 758 0.03 36.88 -13.91
CA GLU A 758 1.10 37.89 -13.91
C GLU A 758 0.86 38.95 -12.83
N ASP A 759 -0.39 39.45 -12.69
CA ASP A 759 -0.74 40.42 -11.65
C ASP A 759 -0.53 39.84 -10.25
N ILE A 760 -0.90 38.57 -10.06
CA ILE A 760 -0.72 37.83 -8.81
C ILE A 760 0.77 37.57 -8.53
N ALA A 761 1.55 37.20 -9.54
CA ALA A 761 2.99 37.01 -9.41
C ALA A 761 3.67 38.31 -8.96
N ILE A 762 3.33 39.45 -9.57
CA ILE A 762 3.86 40.77 -9.19
C ILE A 762 3.50 41.10 -7.73
N ALA A 763 2.24 40.86 -7.34
CA ALA A 763 1.77 41.08 -5.98
C ALA A 763 2.54 40.23 -4.96
N MET A 764 2.79 38.96 -5.28
CA MET A 764 3.51 38.05 -4.41
C MET A 764 4.98 38.43 -4.30
N VAL A 765 5.62 38.85 -5.39
CA VAL A 765 6.99 39.40 -5.36
C VAL A 765 7.06 40.60 -4.42
N HIS A 766 6.12 41.55 -4.52
CA HIS A 766 6.08 42.71 -3.62
C HIS A 766 5.91 42.29 -2.16
N GLY A 767 5.00 41.36 -1.87
CA GLY A 767 4.79 40.85 -0.50
C GLY A 767 6.03 40.16 0.08
N VAL A 768 6.75 39.39 -0.73
CA VAL A 768 8.01 38.75 -0.29
C VAL A 768 9.08 39.81 0.00
N LEU A 769 9.22 40.81 -0.88
CA LEU A 769 10.20 41.89 -0.69
C LEU A 769 9.96 42.72 0.57
N GLU A 770 8.72 42.89 1.01
CA GLU A 770 8.40 43.60 2.25
C GLU A 770 8.82 42.83 3.52
N VAL A 771 8.83 41.50 3.45
CA VAL A 771 9.04 40.61 4.60
C VAL A 771 10.48 40.11 4.68
N VAL A 772 11.23 40.19 3.60
CA VAL A 772 12.54 39.55 3.51
C VAL A 772 13.62 40.16 4.40
N ASP A 773 13.60 41.48 4.57
CA ASP A 773 14.52 42.20 5.45
C ASP A 773 14.31 41.80 6.92
N GLU A 774 13.05 41.58 7.30
CA GLU A 774 12.67 41.09 8.63
C GLU A 774 13.26 39.70 8.87
N VAL A 775 13.06 38.78 7.93
CA VAL A 775 13.57 37.40 8.04
C VAL A 775 15.11 37.39 8.06
N ALA A 776 15.77 38.16 7.19
CA ALA A 776 17.22 38.25 7.14
C ALA A 776 17.83 38.79 8.45
N THR A 777 17.20 39.81 9.02
CA THR A 777 17.62 40.40 10.30
C THR A 777 17.47 39.40 11.44
N ALA A 778 16.34 38.68 11.50
CA ALA A 778 16.09 37.68 12.52
C ALA A 778 17.07 36.50 12.44
N LEU A 779 17.38 36.01 11.24
CA LEU A 779 18.39 34.96 11.03
C LEU A 779 19.78 35.41 11.49
N SER A 780 20.14 36.65 11.18
CA SER A 780 21.43 37.22 11.58
C SER A 780 21.55 37.36 13.09
N HIS A 781 20.45 37.72 13.77
CA HIS A 781 20.38 37.77 15.23
C HIS A 781 20.49 36.36 15.85
N LEU A 782 19.77 35.38 15.30
CA LEU A 782 19.72 34.02 15.84
C LEU A 782 21.03 33.26 15.72
N PHE A 783 21.68 33.34 14.56
CA PHE A 783 22.86 32.52 14.26
C PHE A 783 24.18 33.28 14.34
N GLY A 784 24.15 34.61 14.33
CA GLY A 784 25.34 35.45 14.09
C GLY A 784 25.89 35.27 12.68
N GLY A 785 26.71 36.23 12.21
CA GLY A 785 27.30 36.18 10.86
C GLY A 785 28.07 34.88 10.56
N PRO A 786 28.99 34.45 11.45
CA PRO A 786 29.72 33.18 11.30
C PRO A 786 28.84 31.93 11.24
N GLY A 787 27.84 31.82 12.12
CA GLY A 787 26.96 30.65 12.20
C GLY A 787 25.97 30.59 11.05
N LEU A 788 25.44 31.75 10.62
CA LEU A 788 24.55 31.86 9.47
C LEU A 788 25.31 31.51 8.18
N PHE A 789 26.52 32.05 7.99
CA PHE A 789 27.37 31.71 6.85
C PHE A 789 27.66 30.22 6.78
N ALA A 790 28.12 29.63 7.90
CA ALA A 790 28.48 28.22 7.92
C ALA A 790 27.27 27.31 7.61
N SER A 791 26.10 27.68 8.13
CA SER A 791 24.86 26.93 7.96
C SER A 791 24.28 27.04 6.54
N LEU A 792 24.26 28.25 5.95
CA LEU A 792 23.89 28.44 4.54
C LEU A 792 24.88 27.76 3.60
N TRP A 793 26.18 27.77 3.91
CA TRP A 793 27.17 27.10 3.08
C TRP A 793 27.06 25.56 3.14
N ALA A 794 26.74 25.01 4.31
CA ALA A 794 26.62 23.56 4.51
C ALA A 794 25.37 22.95 3.86
N SER A 795 24.32 23.74 3.59
CA SER A 795 23.08 23.26 2.97
C SER A 795 23.22 22.88 1.48
N ALA A 796 24.34 23.18 0.82
CA ALA A 796 24.63 22.76 -0.56
C ALA A 796 25.28 21.37 -0.66
N GLY A 797 24.80 20.39 0.14
CA GLY A 797 25.22 18.99 0.05
C GLY A 797 26.17 18.49 1.16
N ALA A 798 26.59 19.33 2.11
CA ALA A 798 27.34 18.85 3.28
C ALA A 798 26.41 18.36 4.41
N ALA A 799 25.13 18.76 4.42
CA ALA A 799 24.21 18.44 5.50
C ALA A 799 23.82 16.96 5.62
N GLU A 800 24.00 16.14 4.56
CA GLU A 800 23.82 14.68 4.64
C GLU A 800 24.77 14.03 5.67
N HIS A 801 25.90 14.68 5.98
CA HIS A 801 26.91 14.17 6.92
C HIS A 801 26.90 14.88 8.29
N TYR A 802 26.38 16.11 8.38
CA TYR A 802 26.57 16.95 9.57
C TYR A 802 25.29 17.28 10.36
N GLY A 803 24.10 17.24 9.74
CA GLY A 803 22.85 17.66 10.39
C GLY A 803 22.84 19.12 10.84
N TYR A 804 21.73 19.59 11.43
CA TYR A 804 21.64 20.90 12.09
C TYR A 804 21.17 20.75 13.54
N PRO A 805 21.67 21.56 14.50
CA PRO A 805 22.67 22.62 14.35
C PRO A 805 24.10 22.11 14.07
N LEU A 806 24.92 22.95 13.44
CA LEU A 806 26.36 22.69 13.30
C LEU A 806 27.10 22.88 14.64
N SER A 807 28.10 22.06 14.91
CA SER A 807 28.97 22.18 16.08
C SER A 807 29.92 23.37 15.97
N THR A 808 30.42 23.87 17.11
CA THR A 808 31.39 24.98 17.14
C THR A 808 32.65 24.64 16.36
N ASP A 809 33.12 23.39 16.41
CA ASP A 809 34.30 22.94 15.66
C ASP A 809 34.04 22.95 14.14
N GLN A 810 32.85 22.51 13.70
CA GLN A 810 32.46 22.54 12.29
C GLN A 810 32.36 23.97 11.74
N ILE A 811 31.78 24.89 12.53
CA ILE A 811 31.70 26.32 12.20
C ILE A 811 33.11 26.89 12.07
N ASN A 812 33.98 26.61 13.05
CA ASN A 812 35.37 27.08 13.04
C ASN A 812 36.17 26.53 11.85
N ASP A 813 36.01 25.25 11.51
CA ASP A 813 36.69 24.64 10.36
C ASP A 813 36.29 25.32 9.05
N LEU A 814 34.99 25.60 8.87
CA LEU A 814 34.50 26.26 7.67
C LEU A 814 35.02 27.71 7.57
N ILE A 815 35.04 28.43 8.69
CA ILE A 815 35.58 29.81 8.78
C ILE A 815 37.09 29.80 8.53
N ASN A 816 37.83 28.85 9.10
CA ASN A 816 39.27 28.73 8.91
C ASN A 816 39.61 28.47 7.44
N GLN A 817 38.78 27.72 6.70
CA GLN A 817 38.94 27.58 5.26
C GLN A 817 38.72 28.90 4.50
N VAL A 818 37.81 29.76 4.98
CA VAL A 818 37.55 31.09 4.40
C VAL A 818 38.74 32.03 4.63
N VAL A 819 39.28 32.07 5.86
CA VAL A 819 40.39 32.94 6.25
C VAL A 819 41.69 32.56 5.51
N ASN A 820 41.91 31.27 5.26
CA ASN A 820 43.11 30.77 4.60
C ASN A 820 43.08 30.86 3.06
N ASP A 821 41.95 31.23 2.44
CA ASP A 821 41.83 31.48 1.00
C ASP A 821 41.10 32.81 0.70
N PRO A 822 41.79 33.96 0.88
CA PRO A 822 41.14 35.26 0.80
C PRO A 822 40.75 35.75 -0.60
N ALA A 823 41.13 35.00 -1.65
CA ALA A 823 40.68 35.25 -3.03
C ALA A 823 39.41 34.46 -3.40
N SER A 824 38.89 33.64 -2.48
CA SER A 824 37.75 32.75 -2.70
C SER A 824 36.40 33.49 -2.62
N ARG A 825 35.42 33.01 -3.39
CA ARG A 825 34.00 33.44 -3.33
C ARG A 825 33.41 33.32 -1.90
N LYS A 826 34.02 32.48 -1.06
CA LYS A 826 33.72 32.33 0.38
C LYS A 826 33.80 33.65 1.17
N ILE A 827 34.85 34.47 0.94
CA ILE A 827 34.98 35.77 1.62
C ILE A 827 33.91 36.76 1.16
N GLN A 828 33.56 36.73 -0.14
CA GLN A 828 32.53 37.61 -0.68
C GLN A 828 31.16 37.28 -0.10
N ALA A 829 30.81 35.99 -0.03
CA ALA A 829 29.57 35.52 0.59
C ALA A 829 29.52 35.80 2.10
N TYR A 830 30.64 35.66 2.81
CA TYR A 830 30.74 36.03 4.22
C TYR A 830 30.53 37.53 4.44
N ASN A 831 31.22 38.37 3.67
CA ASN A 831 31.06 39.83 3.73
C ASN A 831 29.64 40.28 3.35
N TRP A 832 28.97 39.56 2.47
CA TRP A 832 27.58 39.84 2.10
C TRP A 832 26.61 39.58 3.25
N ILE A 833 26.83 38.53 4.05
CA ILE A 833 26.10 38.30 5.30
C ILE A 833 26.36 39.43 6.30
N GLU A 834 27.62 39.78 6.54
CA GLU A 834 28.00 40.85 7.48
C GLU A 834 27.48 42.24 7.05
N ALA A 835 27.30 42.46 5.74
CA ALA A 835 26.73 43.69 5.19
C ALA A 835 25.20 43.71 5.16
N GLY A 836 24.52 42.64 5.62
CA GLY A 836 23.06 42.60 5.78
C GLY A 836 22.25 41.97 4.65
N LEU A 837 22.84 41.06 3.85
CA LEU A 837 22.10 40.21 2.87
C LEU A 837 21.14 40.97 1.90
N PRO A 838 21.53 42.07 1.24
CA PRO A 838 20.63 42.79 0.33
C PRO A 838 20.24 41.92 -0.88
N LEU A 839 18.91 41.81 -1.15
CA LEU A 839 18.29 41.07 -2.25
C LEU A 839 18.20 41.82 -3.59
#